data_AF-A0A4V2MKU9-F1
#
_entry.id   AF-A0A4V2MKU9-F1
#
_cell.length_a   1.000
_cell.length_b   1.000
_cell.length_c   1.000
_cell.angle_alpha   90.00
_cell.angle_beta   90.00
_cell.angle_gamma   90.00
#
_symmetry.space_group_name_H-M   'P 1'
#
loop_
_entity.id
_entity.type
_entity.pdbx_description
1 polymer ?
#
loop_
_entity_poly.entity_id
_entity_poly.type
_entity_poly.pdbx_seq_one_letter_code
_entity_poly.pdbx_strand_id
1 'polypeptide(L)'
;MRRYFYLTESNHWVGPYSFAGIIAEIVRTKIHLHTPVWSKHLSDGESEHPQKCIKRRKAAHEVLPRWLFSANIRETLRIWKKSIGKRISKDDGMAKILSKPLETGTLLNNAPVKYVLPSLTRISDFKALNKFEITLFYFTRESQVESSKHTAYTKHTDGQGFSFNIIMESIPDVGGVLFKESYGLHRSLYLQNKASTIKTGENSVKNFSTRVPYQPQQLKGNFSNLKTLTASEYNACYQRVIVPIRDTEFVGPAGSVLSTGRLICDKEAFNSHDSLIGPRFRTGISFLEMQIEGYSYQIYDLNESFMVIDSQQIMDHEVFRRHSLAIRKALGVVSGKYYADEAYYLTAQDQDFKSIEGPWFVFENETVITSRRVIDTQVFDRHKEDVKAGLSAGDRLPMSIQVFEGLCNKIVKEDEILRTVELVISAMGNSDPVQQGAMYSVALETLTGLLSKINEDKLNPVQDKEVFKRLKAELEGVVAGFSSEISVEGIQILNNKIRALNSPTNRDKLVKTFALYGINLTKEEIKTINERNTYLHGNSPLDASFAYELEQISLKLHNLILKLLLKYVGYSGHVVNLAALEFTKDETRIREYAEKVQQFSSNGLAEIKKIVEQKDFKKLSVAKEKWLKEVEQHKLPPIIEII
;
A
#
# COMPACT_ATOMS: atom_id res chain seq x y z
N MET A 1 6.90 8.89 -40.02
CA MET A 1 8.04 9.82 -39.89
C MET A 1 8.23 10.22 -38.43
N ARG A 2 9.47 10.26 -37.94
CA ARG A 2 9.78 10.69 -36.56
C ARG A 2 9.46 12.18 -36.41
N ARG A 3 8.48 12.49 -35.56
CA ARG A 3 8.12 13.86 -35.17
C ARG A 3 8.74 14.15 -33.82
N TYR A 4 9.36 15.31 -33.70
CA TYR A 4 9.96 15.79 -32.47
C TYR A 4 9.35 17.13 -32.08
N PHE A 5 9.26 17.36 -30.78
CA PHE A 5 8.86 18.63 -30.20
C PHE A 5 9.86 18.95 -29.09
N TYR A 6 10.16 20.22 -28.88
CA TYR A 6 10.91 20.66 -27.70
C TYR A 6 10.09 21.68 -26.92
N LEU A 7 10.30 21.71 -25.61
CA LEU A 7 9.65 22.65 -24.73
C LEU A 7 10.52 23.90 -24.60
N THR A 8 9.95 25.06 -24.89
CA THR A 8 10.64 26.36 -24.68
C THR A 8 10.72 26.69 -23.20
N GLU A 9 11.57 27.66 -22.82
CA GLU A 9 11.65 28.17 -21.44
C GLU A 9 10.31 28.73 -20.91
N SER A 10 9.42 29.13 -21.82
CA SER A 10 8.07 29.61 -21.51
C SER A 10 7.02 28.48 -21.40
N ASN A 11 7.43 27.21 -21.34
CA ASN A 11 6.55 26.03 -21.30
C ASN A 11 5.63 25.85 -22.51
N HIS A 12 5.97 26.44 -23.67
CA HIS A 12 5.27 26.18 -24.93
C HIS A 12 5.99 25.11 -25.75
N TRP A 13 5.25 24.10 -26.23
CA TRP A 13 5.76 23.08 -27.14
C TRP A 13 5.91 23.63 -28.55
N VAL A 14 7.09 23.45 -29.15
CA VAL A 14 7.39 23.90 -30.51
C VAL A 14 7.70 22.68 -31.37
N GLY A 15 7.02 22.58 -32.52
CA GLY A 15 7.09 21.46 -33.47
C GLY A 15 5.84 21.38 -34.36
N PRO A 16 5.60 20.28 -35.09
CA PRO A 16 6.43 19.08 -35.17
C PRO A 16 7.67 19.30 -36.05
N TYR A 17 8.83 18.92 -35.54
CA TYR A 17 10.07 18.86 -36.32
C TYR A 17 10.34 17.45 -36.84
N SER A 18 10.93 17.35 -38.01
CA SER A 18 11.64 16.12 -38.43
C SER A 18 12.94 15.98 -37.61
N PHE A 19 13.62 14.84 -37.70
CA PHE A 19 14.95 14.68 -37.07
C PHE A 19 15.95 15.77 -37.54
N ALA A 20 15.93 16.09 -38.84
CA ALA A 20 16.76 17.17 -39.38
C ALA A 20 16.31 18.56 -38.85
N GLY A 21 15.00 18.77 -38.70
CA GLY A 21 14.45 20.00 -38.12
C GLY A 21 14.88 20.22 -36.68
N ILE A 22 14.83 19.19 -35.83
CA ILE A 22 15.24 19.33 -34.43
C ILE A 22 16.76 19.51 -34.28
N ILE A 23 17.56 18.90 -35.15
CA ILE A 23 19.00 19.17 -35.23
C ILE A 23 19.26 20.63 -35.63
N ALA A 24 18.50 21.19 -36.57
CA ALA A 24 18.65 22.60 -36.94
C ALA A 24 18.36 23.53 -35.75
N GLU A 25 17.38 23.20 -34.91
CA GLU A 25 17.08 23.96 -33.69
C GLU A 25 18.17 23.82 -32.61
N ILE A 26 18.83 22.65 -32.51
CA ILE A 26 20.05 22.46 -31.68
C ILE A 26 21.20 23.35 -32.20
N VAL A 27 21.43 23.37 -33.51
CA VAL A 27 22.49 24.20 -34.14
C VAL A 27 22.21 25.69 -33.95
N ARG A 28 20.93 26.09 -33.96
CA ARG A 28 20.46 27.45 -33.63
C ARG A 28 20.46 27.76 -32.14
N THR A 29 21.04 26.88 -31.31
CA THR A 29 21.18 27.02 -29.86
C THR A 29 19.87 27.22 -29.11
N LYS A 30 18.75 26.76 -29.66
CA LYS A 30 17.43 26.81 -29.00
C LYS A 30 17.15 25.56 -28.17
N ILE A 31 17.93 24.50 -28.38
CA ILE A 31 17.82 23.22 -27.67
C ILE A 31 19.21 22.88 -27.12
N HIS A 32 19.31 22.78 -25.80
CA HIS A 32 20.50 22.39 -25.05
C HIS A 32 20.41 20.93 -24.59
N LEU A 33 21.52 20.41 -24.01
CA LEU A 33 21.64 19.03 -23.53
C LEU A 33 20.48 18.60 -22.62
N HIS A 34 19.98 19.52 -21.80
CA HIS A 34 18.93 19.30 -20.81
C HIS A 34 17.56 19.85 -21.23
N THR A 35 17.43 20.43 -22.43
CA THR A 35 16.13 20.91 -22.92
C THR A 35 15.17 19.73 -23.02
N PRO A 36 13.94 19.83 -22.47
CA PRO A 36 12.97 18.76 -22.58
C PRO A 36 12.57 18.55 -24.03
N VAL A 37 12.78 17.33 -24.52
CA VAL A 37 12.41 16.91 -25.87
C VAL A 37 11.41 15.76 -25.77
N TRP A 38 10.43 15.78 -26.64
CA TRP A 38 9.51 14.68 -26.87
C TRP A 38 9.66 14.21 -28.31
N SER A 39 9.54 12.90 -28.54
CA SER A 39 9.51 12.33 -29.87
C SER A 39 8.39 11.32 -30.00
N LYS A 40 7.85 11.13 -31.20
CA LYS A 40 6.79 10.14 -31.45
C LYS A 40 7.19 8.71 -31.06
N HIS A 41 8.47 8.37 -31.05
CA HIS A 41 8.92 7.04 -30.57
C HIS A 41 8.93 6.92 -29.04
N LEU A 42 9.00 8.04 -28.33
CA LEU A 42 8.75 8.04 -26.89
C LEU A 42 7.26 7.98 -26.60
N SER A 43 6.38 8.19 -27.58
CA SER A 43 4.94 8.07 -27.39
C SER A 43 4.48 6.62 -27.18
N ASP A 44 3.26 6.48 -26.73
CA ASP A 44 2.50 5.23 -26.68
C ASP A 44 2.09 4.70 -28.07
N GLY A 45 2.50 5.36 -29.16
CA GLY A 45 2.19 4.99 -30.54
C GLY A 45 0.97 5.72 -31.11
N GLU A 46 0.03 6.15 -30.25
CA GLU A 46 -1.23 6.80 -30.65
C GLU A 46 -1.14 8.34 -30.60
N SER A 47 -0.29 8.89 -29.74
CA SER A 47 -0.20 10.34 -29.53
C SER A 47 0.58 11.06 -30.64
N GLU A 48 -0.04 12.03 -31.31
CA GLU A 48 0.62 12.88 -32.34
C GLU A 48 1.27 14.16 -31.77
N HIS A 49 1.01 14.47 -30.50
CA HIS A 49 1.48 15.69 -29.83
C HIS A 49 1.87 15.39 -28.37
N PRO A 50 2.92 16.03 -27.81
CA PRO A 50 3.36 15.81 -26.43
C PRO A 50 2.30 16.12 -25.36
N GLN A 51 1.42 17.10 -25.60
CA GLN A 51 0.30 17.39 -24.67
C GLN A 51 -0.74 16.27 -24.61
N LYS A 52 -0.72 15.34 -25.57
CA LYS A 52 -1.67 14.21 -25.66
C LYS A 52 -1.07 12.89 -25.16
N CYS A 53 0.17 12.90 -24.63
CA CYS A 53 0.95 11.69 -24.35
C CYS A 53 1.39 11.58 -22.88
N ILE A 54 1.36 10.36 -22.33
CA ILE A 54 1.81 10.07 -20.94
C ILE A 54 3.31 9.78 -20.85
N LYS A 55 3.91 9.22 -21.91
CA LYS A 55 5.31 8.79 -21.84
C LYS A 55 6.27 10.00 -21.83
N ARG A 56 7.31 9.84 -21.00
CA ARG A 56 8.23 10.86 -20.47
C ARG A 56 8.76 11.85 -21.51
N ARG A 57 8.82 13.12 -21.11
CA ARG A 57 9.77 14.10 -21.63
C ARG A 57 11.16 13.64 -21.16
N LYS A 58 12.09 13.57 -22.08
CA LYS A 58 13.46 13.19 -21.78
C LYS A 58 14.36 14.39 -22.06
N ALA A 59 15.47 14.49 -21.34
CA ALA A 59 16.47 15.48 -21.68
C ALA A 59 16.92 15.25 -23.12
N ALA A 60 17.19 16.31 -23.88
CA ALA A 60 17.50 16.20 -25.31
C ALA A 60 18.57 15.13 -25.60
N HIS A 61 19.60 15.02 -24.74
CA HIS A 61 20.68 14.04 -24.87
C HIS A 61 20.31 12.58 -24.60
N GLU A 62 19.15 12.32 -23.99
CA GLU A 62 18.62 10.98 -23.76
C GLU A 62 17.77 10.49 -24.94
N VAL A 63 17.34 11.42 -25.81
CA VAL A 63 16.53 11.16 -27.01
C VAL A 63 17.35 11.28 -28.28
N LEU A 64 18.32 12.18 -28.26
CA LEU A 64 19.17 12.56 -29.37
C LEU A 64 20.62 12.23 -28.98
N PRO A 65 21.42 11.66 -29.89
CA PRO A 65 22.79 11.28 -29.58
C PRO A 65 23.61 12.41 -28.92
N ARG A 66 24.29 12.12 -27.81
CA ARG A 66 25.09 13.12 -27.05
C ARG A 66 26.09 13.88 -27.91
N TRP A 67 26.65 13.25 -28.95
CA TRP A 67 27.59 13.91 -29.85
C TRP A 67 26.96 15.15 -30.51
N LEU A 68 25.64 15.18 -30.78
CA LEU A 68 24.86 16.32 -31.34
C LEU A 68 25.02 17.64 -30.59
N PHE A 69 25.48 17.61 -29.34
CA PHE A 69 25.66 18.78 -28.48
C PHE A 69 27.13 19.20 -28.33
N SER A 70 28.04 18.56 -29.08
CA SER A 70 29.46 18.93 -29.13
C SER A 70 29.70 20.14 -30.06
N ALA A 71 30.67 20.99 -29.72
CA ALA A 71 30.95 22.22 -30.46
C ALA A 71 31.35 22.00 -31.94
N ASN A 72 31.85 20.82 -32.29
CA ASN A 72 32.42 20.51 -33.61
C ASN A 72 31.40 20.01 -34.66
N ILE A 73 30.11 19.93 -34.32
CA ILE A 73 29.11 19.24 -35.15
C ILE A 73 28.60 20.03 -36.34
N ARG A 74 28.79 21.35 -36.31
CA ARG A 74 28.41 22.25 -37.40
C ARG A 74 29.07 21.83 -38.73
N GLU A 75 30.27 21.24 -38.65
CA GLU A 75 31.07 20.88 -39.82
C GLU A 75 30.72 19.50 -40.38
N THR A 76 30.44 18.52 -39.50
CA THR A 76 30.16 17.13 -39.90
C THR A 76 28.78 16.98 -40.55
N LEU A 77 27.78 17.76 -40.11
CA LEU A 77 26.41 17.71 -40.64
C LEU A 77 26.28 18.33 -42.05
N ARG A 78 27.21 19.21 -42.43
CA ARG A 78 27.29 19.77 -43.80
C ARG A 78 27.64 18.70 -44.83
N ILE A 79 28.39 17.66 -44.43
CA ILE A 79 28.84 16.54 -45.28
C ILE A 79 27.75 15.46 -45.38
N TRP A 80 27.00 15.22 -44.30
CA TRP A 80 25.99 14.15 -44.22
C TRP A 80 24.74 14.41 -45.08
N LYS A 81 24.47 15.67 -45.45
CA LYS A 81 23.34 16.09 -46.29
C LYS A 81 23.38 15.53 -47.72
N LYS A 82 24.52 14.95 -48.16
CA LYS A 82 24.66 14.36 -49.50
C LYS A 82 24.35 12.87 -49.61
N SER A 83 24.22 12.11 -48.51
CA SER A 83 24.25 10.63 -48.60
C SER A 83 22.95 9.88 -48.29
N ILE A 84 21.89 10.54 -47.78
CA ILE A 84 20.68 9.82 -47.31
C ILE A 84 19.49 10.17 -48.19
N GLY A 85 19.58 9.71 -49.43
CA GLY A 85 18.47 9.67 -50.37
C GLY A 85 18.39 8.28 -50.98
N LYS A 86 18.08 7.26 -50.18
CA LYS A 86 17.47 5.98 -50.62
C LYS A 86 17.31 5.00 -49.44
N ARG A 87 16.11 4.40 -49.39
CA ARG A 87 15.61 3.30 -48.52
C ARG A 87 14.96 3.73 -47.19
N ILE A 88 13.65 3.48 -47.09
CA ILE A 88 13.04 2.45 -46.20
C ILE A 88 11.60 2.21 -46.67
N SER A 89 11.23 0.93 -46.71
CA SER A 89 10.02 0.33 -47.26
C SER A 89 8.85 0.29 -46.27
N LYS A 90 7.68 0.04 -46.84
CA LYS A 90 6.36 -0.22 -46.24
C LYS A 90 6.30 -1.63 -45.61
N ASP A 91 5.58 -1.75 -44.50
CA ASP A 91 4.49 -2.73 -44.34
C ASP A 91 3.64 -2.39 -43.09
N ASP A 92 2.40 -1.91 -43.28
CA ASP A 92 1.62 -1.19 -42.23
C ASP A 92 0.14 -1.66 -42.14
N GLY A 93 -0.24 -2.73 -42.84
CA GLY A 93 -1.66 -3.12 -43.00
C GLY A 93 -2.25 -3.91 -41.82
N MET A 94 -1.67 -5.09 -41.54
CA MET A 94 -2.16 -5.99 -40.47
C MET A 94 -1.87 -5.47 -39.07
N ALA A 95 -0.72 -4.84 -38.86
CA ALA A 95 -0.38 -4.19 -37.59
C ALA A 95 -1.38 -3.08 -37.24
N LYS A 96 -1.91 -2.36 -38.24
CA LYS A 96 -2.86 -1.27 -38.04
C LYS A 96 -4.27 -1.75 -37.73
N ILE A 97 -4.67 -2.91 -38.26
CA ILE A 97 -5.94 -3.56 -37.92
C ILE A 97 -5.87 -4.17 -36.52
N LEU A 98 -4.76 -4.84 -36.16
CA LEU A 98 -4.53 -5.38 -34.82
C LEU A 98 -4.26 -4.29 -33.77
N SER A 99 -3.84 -3.09 -34.17
CA SER A 99 -3.59 -1.99 -33.24
C SER A 99 -4.85 -1.36 -32.67
N LYS A 100 -6.00 -1.48 -33.35
CA LYS A 100 -7.25 -0.89 -32.89
C LYS A 100 -7.96 -1.87 -31.95
N PRO A 101 -8.32 -1.43 -30.74
CA PRO A 101 -9.03 -2.29 -29.81
C PRO A 101 -10.43 -2.62 -30.34
N LEU A 102 -10.86 -3.87 -30.15
CA LEU A 102 -12.21 -4.32 -30.45
C LEU A 102 -13.18 -3.75 -29.39
N GLU A 103 -14.24 -3.09 -29.86
CA GLU A 103 -15.30 -2.56 -29.01
C GLU A 103 -16.09 -3.72 -28.38
N THR A 104 -16.31 -3.67 -27.08
CA THR A 104 -16.98 -4.76 -26.31
C THR A 104 -18.51 -4.69 -26.35
N GLY A 105 -19.07 -4.16 -27.44
CA GLY A 105 -20.51 -3.99 -27.60
C GLY A 105 -21.08 -2.93 -26.65
N THR A 106 -22.23 -3.23 -26.02
CA THR A 106 -22.97 -2.28 -25.17
C THR A 106 -22.36 -2.05 -23.78
N LEU A 107 -21.26 -2.72 -23.44
CA LEU A 107 -20.64 -2.69 -22.10
C LEU A 107 -20.26 -1.27 -21.65
N LEU A 108 -19.86 -0.43 -22.61
CA LEU A 108 -19.37 0.93 -22.37
C LEU A 108 -20.43 2.01 -22.67
N ASN A 109 -21.66 1.63 -23.00
CA ASN A 109 -22.72 2.57 -23.25
C ASN A 109 -23.01 3.38 -21.97
N ASN A 110 -22.94 4.71 -22.07
CA ASN A 110 -23.13 5.65 -20.96
C ASN A 110 -22.09 5.55 -19.82
N ALA A 111 -20.96 4.88 -20.04
CA ALA A 111 -19.88 4.87 -19.05
C ALA A 111 -19.34 6.30 -18.85
N PRO A 112 -19.16 6.77 -17.59
CA PRO A 112 -18.67 8.11 -17.32
C PRO A 112 -17.25 8.29 -17.85
N VAL A 113 -16.96 9.47 -18.40
CA VAL A 113 -15.64 9.82 -18.91
C VAL A 113 -14.83 10.50 -17.81
N LYS A 114 -13.60 10.04 -17.57
CA LYS A 114 -12.65 10.64 -16.63
C LYS A 114 -11.43 11.20 -17.35
N TYR A 115 -11.06 12.44 -17.03
CA TYR A 115 -9.89 13.10 -17.60
C TYR A 115 -8.71 12.92 -16.67
N VAL A 116 -7.78 12.06 -17.07
CA VAL A 116 -6.64 11.68 -16.25
C VAL A 116 -5.34 12.19 -16.84
N LEU A 117 -5.30 12.42 -18.15
CA LEU A 117 -4.14 12.98 -18.82
C LEU A 117 -3.72 14.36 -18.30
N PRO A 118 -4.63 15.30 -17.96
CA PRO A 118 -4.24 16.58 -17.34
C PRO A 118 -3.51 16.38 -16.02
N SER A 119 -3.97 15.46 -15.18
CA SER A 119 -3.34 15.08 -13.92
C SER A 119 -1.94 14.53 -14.10
N LEU A 120 -1.76 13.55 -15.00
CA LEU A 120 -0.46 12.93 -15.24
C LEU A 120 0.52 13.91 -15.91
N THR A 121 0.02 14.78 -16.79
CA THR A 121 0.82 15.85 -17.39
C THR A 121 1.32 16.81 -16.31
N ARG A 122 0.43 17.24 -15.40
CA ARG A 122 0.78 18.14 -14.30
C ARG A 122 1.81 17.53 -13.34
N ILE A 123 1.67 16.24 -13.01
CA ILE A 123 2.66 15.50 -12.22
C ILE A 123 4.00 15.45 -12.96
N SER A 124 3.99 15.16 -14.27
CA SER A 124 5.23 15.15 -15.06
C SER A 124 5.89 16.53 -15.14
N ASP A 125 5.12 17.60 -15.25
CA ASP A 125 5.61 18.98 -15.21
C ASP A 125 6.27 19.28 -13.87
N PHE A 126 5.60 18.89 -12.78
CA PHE A 126 6.07 19.07 -11.43
C PHE A 126 7.40 18.34 -11.17
N LYS A 127 7.53 17.09 -11.64
CA LYS A 127 8.78 16.30 -11.57
C LYS A 127 9.94 16.89 -12.38
N ALA A 128 9.63 17.62 -13.46
CA ALA A 128 10.65 18.19 -14.34
C ALA A 128 11.30 19.48 -13.80
N LEU A 129 10.75 20.07 -12.72
CA LEU A 129 11.33 21.24 -12.09
C LEU A 129 12.64 20.88 -11.38
N ASN A 130 13.73 21.59 -11.72
CA ASN A 130 15.07 21.19 -11.29
C ASN A 130 15.95 22.31 -10.75
N LYS A 131 15.57 23.59 -10.89
CA LYS A 131 16.35 24.74 -10.42
C LYS A 131 15.44 25.78 -9.78
N PHE A 132 15.80 26.18 -8.57
CA PHE A 132 15.07 27.13 -7.74
C PHE A 132 16.03 28.08 -7.03
N GLU A 133 15.52 29.25 -6.67
CA GLU A 133 16.06 30.10 -5.61
C GLU A 133 15.38 29.70 -4.29
N ILE A 134 16.18 29.52 -3.24
CA ILE A 134 15.70 29.22 -1.88
C ILE A 134 16.23 30.26 -0.91
N THR A 135 15.39 30.73 0.01
CA THR A 135 15.82 31.56 1.13
C THR A 135 15.94 30.69 2.38
N LEU A 136 17.15 30.58 2.93
CA LEU A 136 17.41 29.86 4.18
C LEU A 136 17.46 30.85 5.34
N PHE A 137 16.89 30.46 6.48
CA PHE A 137 16.91 31.22 7.73
C PHE A 137 17.66 30.42 8.80
N TYR A 138 18.83 30.89 9.23
CA TYR A 138 19.68 30.15 10.16
C TYR A 138 20.13 31.00 11.33
N PHE A 139 20.54 30.33 12.41
CA PHE A 139 21.09 30.99 13.61
C PHE A 139 22.61 31.08 13.50
N THR A 140 23.14 32.28 13.74
CA THR A 140 24.59 32.50 13.87
C THR A 140 25.10 31.92 15.19
N ARG A 141 26.43 31.86 15.37
CA ARG A 141 27.04 31.50 16.67
C ARG A 141 26.60 32.41 17.82
N GLU A 142 26.23 33.65 17.50
CA GLU A 142 25.71 34.64 18.45
C GLU A 142 24.19 34.53 18.66
N SER A 143 23.56 33.46 18.17
CA SER A 143 22.11 33.23 18.23
C SER A 143 21.26 34.29 17.50
N GLN A 144 21.85 35.02 16.56
CA GLN A 144 21.10 35.94 15.70
C GLN A 144 20.52 35.19 14.50
N VAL A 145 19.31 35.55 14.06
CA VAL A 145 18.69 34.96 12.87
C VAL A 145 19.15 35.73 11.63
N GLU A 146 19.86 35.06 10.75
CA GLU A 146 20.22 35.58 9.43
C GLU A 146 19.44 34.88 8.32
N SER A 147 19.36 35.53 7.16
CA SER A 147 18.76 34.93 5.97
C SER A 147 19.60 35.18 4.73
N SER A 148 19.67 34.19 3.85
CA SER A 148 20.40 34.31 2.58
C SER A 148 19.77 33.46 1.48
N LYS A 149 19.92 33.94 0.25
CA LYS A 149 19.38 33.29 -0.95
C LYS A 149 20.43 32.40 -1.60
N HIS A 150 20.01 31.19 -1.96
CA HIS A 150 20.88 30.17 -2.56
C HIS A 150 20.22 29.52 -3.76
N THR A 151 21.03 28.93 -4.64
CA THR A 151 20.51 28.09 -5.72
C THR A 151 20.27 26.68 -5.19
N ALA A 152 19.04 26.20 -5.32
CA ALA A 152 18.65 24.83 -5.02
C ALA A 152 18.38 24.06 -6.32
N TYR A 153 19.04 22.92 -6.48
CA TYR A 153 18.75 21.97 -7.53
C TYR A 153 17.91 20.83 -6.98
N THR A 154 16.83 20.48 -7.66
CA THR A 154 15.97 19.35 -7.27
C THR A 154 16.02 18.28 -8.34
N LYS A 155 15.92 17.01 -7.91
CA LYS A 155 15.79 15.87 -8.80
C LYS A 155 14.81 14.88 -8.21
N HIS A 156 13.73 14.63 -8.93
CA HIS A 156 12.84 13.52 -8.63
C HIS A 156 13.50 12.21 -9.07
N THR A 157 13.52 11.24 -8.16
CA THR A 157 13.86 9.86 -8.46
C THR A 157 12.70 9.02 -7.97
N ASP A 158 12.08 8.28 -8.89
CA ASP A 158 10.97 7.38 -8.58
C ASP A 158 11.36 6.50 -7.36
N GLY A 159 10.66 6.68 -6.24
CA GLY A 159 10.71 5.81 -5.03
C GLY A 159 11.68 6.32 -3.98
N GLN A 160 12.41 7.37 -4.32
CA GLN A 160 13.28 8.09 -3.40
C GLN A 160 12.79 9.53 -3.19
N GLY A 161 11.71 9.93 -3.87
CA GLY A 161 11.11 11.25 -3.78
C GLY A 161 11.96 12.34 -4.45
N PHE A 162 11.90 13.55 -3.90
CA PHE A 162 12.63 14.70 -4.43
C PHE A 162 13.91 14.94 -3.63
N SER A 163 15.04 14.56 -4.22
CA SER A 163 16.36 14.94 -3.71
C SER A 163 16.65 16.40 -4.03
N PHE A 164 17.41 17.08 -3.16
CA PHE A 164 17.88 18.43 -3.37
C PHE A 164 19.40 18.55 -3.18
N ASN A 165 19.97 19.55 -3.83
CA ASN A 165 21.34 20.02 -3.66
C ASN A 165 21.35 21.54 -3.64
N ILE A 166 21.56 22.15 -2.48
CA ILE A 166 21.68 23.60 -2.31
C ILE A 166 23.16 23.94 -2.33
N ILE A 167 23.53 24.89 -3.20
CA ILE A 167 24.91 25.37 -3.34
C ILE A 167 25.01 26.71 -2.62
N MET A 168 25.90 26.78 -1.62
CA MET A 168 26.22 27.98 -0.88
C MET A 168 27.63 28.44 -1.24
N GLU A 169 27.75 29.61 -1.87
CA GLU A 169 29.05 30.15 -2.30
C GLU A 169 29.93 30.57 -1.12
N SER A 170 29.30 31.00 -0.02
CA SER A 170 29.95 31.30 1.25
C SER A 170 29.42 30.37 2.35
N ILE A 171 30.30 30.01 3.28
CA ILE A 171 29.94 29.23 4.46
C ILE A 171 29.35 30.23 5.47
N PRO A 172 28.07 30.08 5.87
CA PRO A 172 27.48 30.96 6.87
C PRO A 172 28.08 30.67 8.24
N ASP A 173 28.13 31.67 9.13
CA ASP A 173 28.66 31.48 10.49
C ASP A 173 27.65 30.78 11.42
N VAL A 174 27.32 29.52 11.10
CA VAL A 174 26.33 28.73 11.83
C VAL A 174 26.97 27.84 12.89
N GLY A 175 26.30 27.69 14.04
CA GLY A 175 26.64 26.68 15.04
C GLY A 175 26.24 25.28 14.59
N GLY A 176 27.10 24.27 14.75
CA GLY A 176 26.73 22.87 14.48
C GLY A 176 26.50 22.53 13.01
N VAL A 177 27.54 22.68 12.18
CA VAL A 177 27.48 22.53 10.71
C VAL A 177 26.96 21.20 10.16
N LEU A 178 26.85 20.15 10.98
CA LEU A 178 26.38 18.82 10.54
C LEU A 178 24.87 18.61 10.72
N PHE A 179 24.17 19.56 11.33
CA PHE A 179 22.73 19.48 11.58
C PHE A 179 21.96 20.31 10.56
N LYS A 180 20.83 19.78 10.07
CA LYS A 180 19.96 20.49 9.11
C LYS A 180 19.33 21.73 9.76
N GLU A 181 19.14 21.67 11.07
CA GLU A 181 18.56 22.70 11.92
C GLU A 181 19.37 23.99 11.84
N SER A 182 20.69 23.85 11.80
CA SER A 182 21.68 24.93 11.68
C SER A 182 21.56 25.71 10.38
N TYR A 183 20.95 25.15 9.34
CA TYR A 183 20.70 25.81 8.06
C TYR A 183 19.23 26.24 7.88
N GLY A 184 18.39 26.09 8.92
CA GLY A 184 16.96 26.39 8.84
C GLY A 184 16.13 25.35 8.10
N LEU A 185 16.71 24.21 7.72
CA LEU A 185 16.05 23.19 6.89
C LEU A 185 14.96 22.38 7.64
N HIS A 186 14.81 22.60 8.94
CA HIS A 186 13.70 22.08 9.76
C HIS A 186 12.41 22.91 9.59
N ARG A 187 12.51 24.13 9.07
CA ARG A 187 11.38 25.05 8.90
C ARG A 187 10.65 24.81 7.57
N SER A 188 9.51 25.47 7.40
CA SER A 188 8.89 25.59 6.07
C SER A 188 9.81 26.37 5.13
N LEU A 189 10.08 25.81 3.96
CA LEU A 189 10.95 26.41 2.94
C LEU A 189 10.12 26.87 1.73
N TYR A 190 10.61 27.92 1.05
CA TYR A 190 10.02 28.43 -0.18
C TYR A 190 11.05 28.34 -1.30
N LEU A 191 10.75 27.53 -2.31
CA LEU A 191 11.54 27.35 -3.51
C LEU A 191 10.86 28.11 -4.65
N GLN A 192 11.52 29.13 -5.19
CA GLN A 192 10.96 30.01 -6.21
C GLN A 192 11.72 29.85 -7.53
N ASN A 193 11.00 29.76 -8.63
CA ASN A 193 11.56 29.93 -9.97
C ASN A 193 10.62 30.80 -10.81
N LYS A 194 10.99 31.07 -12.07
CA LYS A 194 10.18 31.94 -12.96
C LYS A 194 8.75 31.45 -13.20
N ALA A 195 8.50 30.14 -13.06
CA ALA A 195 7.23 29.51 -13.42
C ALA A 195 6.36 29.10 -12.22
N SER A 196 6.94 29.00 -11.02
CA SER A 196 6.28 28.38 -9.87
C SER A 196 6.95 28.73 -8.55
N THR A 197 6.13 28.74 -7.49
CA THR A 197 6.60 28.71 -6.10
C THR A 197 6.20 27.37 -5.49
N ILE A 198 7.15 26.70 -4.86
CA ILE A 198 6.92 25.45 -4.12
C ILE A 198 7.20 25.72 -2.64
N LYS A 199 6.28 25.29 -1.79
CA LYS A 199 6.42 25.32 -0.34
C LYS A 199 6.69 23.91 0.19
N THR A 200 7.60 23.79 1.14
CA THR A 200 7.76 22.57 1.94
C THR A 200 7.04 22.72 3.28
N GLY A 201 6.59 21.61 3.86
CA GLY A 201 6.16 21.57 5.26
C GLY A 201 7.34 21.69 6.22
N GLU A 202 7.04 21.93 7.50
CA GLU A 202 8.05 21.82 8.56
C GLU A 202 8.58 20.37 8.66
N ASN A 203 9.84 20.23 9.04
CA ASN A 203 10.55 18.96 9.17
C ASN A 203 10.52 18.07 7.92
N SER A 204 10.26 18.64 6.74
CA SER A 204 10.18 17.87 5.49
C SER A 204 11.53 17.36 5.00
N VAL A 205 12.64 17.90 5.50
CA VAL A 205 13.99 17.50 5.08
C VAL A 205 14.42 16.20 5.77
N LYS A 206 14.61 15.15 4.98
CA LYS A 206 15.13 13.83 5.37
C LYS A 206 16.51 13.58 4.75
N ASN A 207 17.27 12.64 5.33
CA ASN A 207 18.57 12.19 4.83
C ASN A 207 19.56 13.34 4.56
N PHE A 208 19.58 14.33 5.47
CA PHE A 208 20.45 15.49 5.34
C PHE A 208 21.92 15.08 5.38
N SER A 209 22.71 15.65 4.49
CA SER A 209 24.16 15.55 4.51
C SER A 209 24.80 16.82 3.97
N THR A 210 25.99 17.12 4.49
CA THR A 210 26.82 18.22 4.01
C THR A 210 28.29 17.84 4.13
N ARG A 211 29.16 18.54 3.40
CA ARG A 211 30.62 18.38 3.50
C ARG A 211 31.21 19.71 3.98
N VAL A 212 31.90 19.68 5.12
CA VAL A 212 32.52 20.85 5.75
C VAL A 212 33.93 20.49 6.23
N PRO A 213 34.92 21.38 6.06
CA PRO A 213 34.87 22.66 5.33
C PRO A 213 35.07 22.43 3.81
N TYR A 214 34.14 22.90 2.98
CA TYR A 214 34.28 22.94 1.52
C TYR A 214 33.61 24.20 0.96
N GLN A 215 34.22 24.82 -0.05
CA GLN A 215 33.65 25.93 -0.82
C GLN A 215 33.61 25.57 -2.32
N PRO A 216 32.45 25.71 -3.00
CA PRO A 216 31.16 26.05 -2.42
C PRO A 216 30.63 24.91 -1.52
N GLN A 217 29.94 25.27 -0.45
CA GLN A 217 29.33 24.30 0.45
C GLN A 217 28.08 23.71 -0.21
N GLN A 218 27.93 22.38 -0.11
CA GLN A 218 26.76 21.67 -0.63
C GLN A 218 25.92 21.11 0.50
N LEU A 219 24.63 21.44 0.50
CA LEU A 219 23.63 20.84 1.38
C LEU A 219 22.79 19.87 0.56
N LYS A 220 22.75 18.60 0.96
CA LYS A 220 22.02 17.54 0.26
C LYS A 220 21.00 16.91 1.18
N GLY A 221 19.91 16.44 0.61
CA GLY A 221 18.85 15.73 1.33
C GLY A 221 17.67 15.44 0.43
N ASN A 222 16.56 15.03 1.04
CA ASN A 222 15.30 14.76 0.35
C ASN A 222 14.15 15.56 0.99
N PHE A 223 13.22 16.03 0.18
CA PHE A 223 11.95 16.59 0.64
C PHE A 223 10.89 15.51 0.75
N SER A 224 10.24 15.38 1.91
CA SER A 224 9.11 14.48 2.10
C SER A 224 7.75 15.09 1.74
N ASN A 225 7.69 16.40 1.53
CA ASN A 225 6.47 17.12 1.22
C ASN A 225 6.78 18.36 0.39
N LEU A 226 6.12 18.50 -0.75
CA LEU A 226 6.23 19.66 -1.65
C LEU A 226 4.85 20.02 -2.17
N LYS A 227 4.43 21.27 -2.00
CA LYS A 227 3.14 21.77 -2.47
C LYS A 227 3.25 23.09 -3.21
N THR A 228 2.34 23.32 -4.15
CA THR A 228 2.36 24.50 -5.02
C THR A 228 1.38 25.59 -4.59
N LEU A 229 0.39 25.24 -3.76
CA LEU A 229 -0.59 26.17 -3.20
C LEU A 229 -0.45 26.31 -1.67
N THR A 230 -1.11 27.31 -1.11
CA THR A 230 -1.33 27.48 0.32
C THR A 230 -2.38 26.48 0.84
N ALA A 231 -2.41 26.24 2.16
CA ALA A 231 -3.36 25.28 2.74
C ALA A 231 -4.83 25.65 2.48
N SER A 232 -5.17 26.94 2.53
CA SER A 232 -6.53 27.43 2.24
C SER A 232 -6.94 27.24 0.78
N GLU A 233 -6.00 27.34 -0.17
CA GLU A 233 -6.26 27.12 -1.59
C GLU A 233 -6.44 25.64 -1.94
N TYR A 234 -5.88 24.73 -1.12
CA TYR A 234 -6.18 23.31 -1.25
C TYR A 234 -7.60 22.98 -0.77
N ASN A 235 -8.22 23.83 0.03
CA ASN A 235 -9.55 23.60 0.56
C ASN A 235 -10.61 24.06 -0.44
N ALA A 236 -11.83 23.52 -0.29
CA ALA A 236 -12.97 23.85 -1.15
C ALA A 236 -12.77 23.55 -2.65
N CYS A 237 -11.97 22.51 -2.97
CA CYS A 237 -11.79 21.99 -4.32
C CYS A 237 -12.22 20.52 -4.41
N TYR A 238 -12.42 20.02 -5.63
CA TYR A 238 -12.37 18.58 -5.89
C TYR A 238 -10.93 18.09 -5.73
N GLN A 239 -10.77 16.94 -5.10
CA GLN A 239 -9.50 16.34 -4.74
C GLN A 239 -9.30 15.00 -5.47
N ARG A 240 -8.10 14.80 -5.98
CA ARG A 240 -7.66 13.52 -6.55
C ARG A 240 -6.33 13.15 -5.92
N VAL A 241 -6.16 11.90 -5.54
CA VAL A 241 -4.82 11.35 -5.27
C VAL A 241 -4.46 10.33 -6.33
N ILE A 242 -3.22 10.43 -6.83
CA ILE A 242 -2.61 9.45 -7.73
C ILE A 242 -1.41 8.84 -7.01
N VAL A 243 -1.44 7.52 -6.83
CA VAL A 243 -0.37 6.73 -6.24
C VAL A 243 0.28 5.89 -7.34
N PRO A 244 1.55 6.12 -7.69
CA PRO A 244 2.27 5.27 -8.62
C PRO A 244 2.43 3.86 -8.06
N ILE A 245 2.20 2.86 -8.90
CA ILE A 245 2.35 1.44 -8.57
C ILE A 245 3.63 0.93 -9.23
N ARG A 246 4.38 0.11 -8.48
CA ARG A 246 5.59 -0.57 -8.96
C ARG A 246 5.54 -2.03 -8.59
N ASP A 247 4.48 -2.66 -9.06
CA ASP A 247 4.17 -4.04 -8.79
C ASP A 247 3.78 -4.68 -10.12
N THR A 248 4.49 -5.73 -10.49
CA THR A 248 4.21 -6.50 -11.71
C THR A 248 3.01 -7.43 -11.56
N GLU A 249 2.55 -7.64 -10.33
CA GLU A 249 1.40 -8.49 -10.00
C GLU A 249 0.31 -7.65 -9.32
N PHE A 250 0.14 -6.39 -9.73
CA PHE A 250 -0.79 -5.48 -9.10
C PHE A 250 -2.20 -6.06 -9.00
N VAL A 251 -2.79 -5.99 -7.81
CA VAL A 251 -4.18 -6.37 -7.58
C VAL A 251 -5.00 -5.09 -7.49
N GLY A 252 -5.74 -4.79 -8.56
CA GLY A 252 -6.64 -3.65 -8.61
C GLY A 252 -7.70 -3.67 -7.50
N PRO A 253 -8.29 -2.52 -7.15
CA PRO A 253 -9.35 -2.44 -6.14
C PRO A 253 -10.50 -3.42 -6.40
N ALA A 254 -10.86 -3.59 -7.69
CA ALA A 254 -11.89 -4.53 -8.14
C ALA A 254 -11.54 -6.02 -7.96
N GLY A 255 -10.29 -6.34 -7.63
CA GLY A 255 -9.85 -7.71 -7.33
C GLY A 255 -10.25 -8.16 -5.92
N SER A 256 -10.38 -7.23 -4.97
CA SER A 256 -10.74 -7.55 -3.57
C SER A 256 -12.12 -7.04 -3.18
N VAL A 257 -12.62 -6.02 -3.86
CA VAL A 257 -13.93 -5.38 -3.61
C VAL A 257 -14.75 -5.41 -4.89
N LEU A 258 -16.05 -5.64 -4.76
CA LEU A 258 -16.95 -5.72 -5.92
C LEU A 258 -17.01 -4.36 -6.64
N SER A 259 -16.73 -4.35 -7.94
CA SER A 259 -16.81 -3.15 -8.77
C SER A 259 -18.24 -2.62 -8.88
N THR A 260 -18.40 -1.30 -8.84
CA THR A 260 -19.70 -0.64 -9.00
C THR A 260 -20.02 -0.33 -10.47
N GLY A 261 -19.02 -0.29 -11.33
CA GLY A 261 -19.23 -0.05 -12.76
C GLY A 261 -17.94 0.02 -13.58
N ARG A 262 -18.07 0.55 -14.79
CA ARG A 262 -16.98 0.82 -15.73
C ARG A 262 -16.91 2.32 -16.04
N LEU A 263 -15.71 2.85 -16.22
CA LEU A 263 -15.46 4.20 -16.70
C LEU A 263 -14.57 4.20 -17.94
N ILE A 264 -14.58 5.31 -18.68
CA ILE A 264 -13.72 5.55 -19.85
C ILE A 264 -12.76 6.68 -19.52
N CYS A 265 -11.48 6.47 -19.69
CA CYS A 265 -10.49 7.54 -19.60
C CYS A 265 -10.32 8.29 -20.93
N ASP A 266 -9.94 9.55 -20.82
CA ASP A 266 -9.60 10.44 -21.95
C ASP A 266 -8.45 9.93 -22.84
N LYS A 267 -7.63 9.00 -22.33
CA LYS A 267 -6.62 8.30 -23.11
C LYS A 267 -7.00 6.86 -23.41
N GLU A 268 -7.08 6.54 -24.69
CA GLU A 268 -7.58 5.25 -25.19
C GLU A 268 -6.75 4.04 -24.75
N ALA A 269 -5.44 4.20 -24.60
CA ALA A 269 -4.58 3.13 -24.09
C ALA A 269 -4.95 2.66 -22.67
N PHE A 270 -5.68 3.47 -21.88
CA PHE A 270 -6.19 3.06 -20.56
C PHE A 270 -7.50 2.30 -20.61
N ASN A 271 -8.23 2.41 -21.72
CA ASN A 271 -9.52 1.75 -21.91
C ASN A 271 -9.38 0.35 -22.50
N SER A 272 -8.15 -0.03 -22.86
CA SER A 272 -7.85 -1.18 -23.69
C SER A 272 -6.92 -2.16 -22.98
N HIS A 273 -7.28 -3.44 -22.99
CA HIS A 273 -6.47 -4.52 -22.44
C HIS A 273 -6.04 -5.49 -23.54
N ASP A 274 -4.80 -5.97 -23.43
CA ASP A 274 -4.28 -6.98 -24.33
C ASP A 274 -4.83 -8.36 -23.90
N SER A 275 -5.40 -9.11 -24.83
CA SER A 275 -5.78 -10.50 -24.57
C SER A 275 -4.60 -11.44 -24.73
N LEU A 276 -4.66 -12.59 -24.06
CA LEU A 276 -3.66 -13.67 -24.20
C LEU A 276 -3.49 -14.16 -25.65
N ILE A 277 -4.52 -13.97 -26.49
CA ILE A 277 -4.52 -14.39 -27.89
C ILE A 277 -4.13 -13.27 -28.88
N GLY A 278 -3.76 -12.08 -28.39
CA GLY A 278 -3.21 -10.98 -29.19
C GLY A 278 -4.14 -9.79 -29.48
N PRO A 279 -5.45 -9.94 -29.74
CA PRO A 279 -6.38 -8.82 -29.86
C PRO A 279 -6.42 -7.95 -28.60
N ARG A 280 -6.53 -6.64 -28.81
CA ARG A 280 -6.80 -5.68 -27.73
C ARG A 280 -8.31 -5.46 -27.64
N PHE A 281 -8.86 -5.41 -26.44
CA PHE A 281 -10.29 -5.17 -26.22
C PHE A 281 -10.47 -3.88 -25.45
N ARG A 282 -11.43 -3.07 -25.91
CA ARG A 282 -11.85 -1.86 -25.21
C ARG A 282 -12.90 -2.23 -24.17
N THR A 283 -12.48 -2.42 -22.93
CA THR A 283 -13.34 -2.83 -21.81
C THR A 283 -13.58 -1.71 -20.80
N GLY A 284 -12.89 -0.56 -20.96
CA GLY A 284 -12.88 0.50 -19.95
C GLY A 284 -12.29 0.02 -18.62
N ILE A 285 -12.34 0.88 -17.61
CA ILE A 285 -11.72 0.64 -16.32
C ILE A 285 -12.80 0.32 -15.29
N SER A 286 -12.63 -0.75 -14.53
CA SER A 286 -13.49 -1.03 -13.38
C SER A 286 -13.24 -0.01 -12.27
N PHE A 287 -14.30 0.50 -11.65
CA PHE A 287 -14.16 1.39 -10.50
C PHE A 287 -15.01 0.95 -9.32
N LEU A 288 -14.65 1.44 -8.14
CA LEU A 288 -15.43 1.37 -6.92
C LEU A 288 -16.02 2.74 -6.65
N GLU A 289 -17.30 2.81 -6.30
CA GLU A 289 -17.96 4.02 -5.80
C GLU A 289 -18.39 3.79 -4.37
N MET A 290 -17.94 4.65 -3.46
CA MET A 290 -18.12 4.43 -2.03
C MET A 290 -18.26 5.72 -1.23
N GLN A 291 -18.73 5.61 0.01
CA GLN A 291 -18.89 6.72 0.94
C GLN A 291 -18.15 6.52 2.27
N ILE A 292 -17.47 7.58 2.73
CA ILE A 292 -16.83 7.66 4.05
C ILE A 292 -17.26 8.96 4.71
N GLU A 293 -17.88 8.87 5.89
CA GLU A 293 -18.42 10.03 6.63
C GLU A 293 -19.32 10.95 5.77
N GLY A 294 -20.08 10.37 4.84
CA GLY A 294 -20.96 11.12 3.92
C GLY A 294 -20.25 11.74 2.71
N TYR A 295 -18.94 11.51 2.54
CA TYR A 295 -18.20 11.91 1.35
C TYR A 295 -18.11 10.78 0.34
N SER A 296 -18.47 11.07 -0.91
CA SER A 296 -18.43 10.11 -2.02
C SER A 296 -17.08 10.09 -2.72
N TYR A 297 -16.60 8.89 -3.04
CA TYR A 297 -15.32 8.62 -3.68
C TYR A 297 -15.48 7.68 -4.86
N GLN A 298 -14.63 7.85 -5.88
CA GLN A 298 -14.39 6.85 -6.92
C GLN A 298 -12.94 6.37 -6.87
N ILE A 299 -12.76 5.06 -6.89
CA ILE A 299 -11.45 4.42 -6.80
C ILE A 299 -11.25 3.52 -8.01
N TYR A 300 -10.15 3.67 -8.72
CA TYR A 300 -9.84 2.90 -9.92
C TYR A 300 -8.33 2.85 -10.16
N ASP A 301 -7.90 1.97 -11.05
CA ASP A 301 -6.50 1.83 -11.44
C ASP A 301 -6.29 2.09 -12.94
N LEU A 302 -5.10 2.54 -13.31
CA LEU A 302 -4.74 2.90 -14.69
C LEU A 302 -3.67 1.93 -15.19
N ASN A 303 -4.08 0.90 -15.93
CA ASN A 303 -3.18 -0.12 -16.49
C ASN A 303 -2.10 -0.58 -15.49
N GLU A 304 -2.52 -0.86 -14.25
CA GLU A 304 -1.63 -1.39 -13.20
C GLU A 304 -0.45 -0.48 -12.81
N SER A 305 -0.44 0.76 -13.31
CA SER A 305 0.67 1.71 -13.13
C SER A 305 0.35 2.79 -12.10
N PHE A 306 -0.94 3.08 -11.89
CA PHE A 306 -1.38 4.07 -10.92
C PHE A 306 -2.69 3.63 -10.27
N MET A 307 -2.82 3.88 -8.97
CA MET A 307 -4.10 3.86 -8.27
C MET A 307 -4.58 5.30 -8.12
N VAL A 308 -5.85 5.53 -8.43
CA VAL A 308 -6.49 6.85 -8.39
C VAL A 308 -7.68 6.81 -7.45
N ILE A 309 -7.80 7.84 -6.62
CA ILE A 309 -8.96 8.08 -5.76
C ILE A 309 -9.43 9.51 -6.01
N ASP A 310 -10.69 9.65 -6.42
CA ASP A 310 -11.33 10.93 -6.73
C ASP A 310 -12.44 11.23 -5.72
N SER A 311 -12.46 12.44 -5.16
CA SER A 311 -13.65 12.95 -4.50
C SER A 311 -14.73 13.27 -5.53
N GLN A 312 -15.98 12.88 -5.27
CA GLN A 312 -17.13 13.27 -6.10
C GLN A 312 -17.78 14.58 -5.64
N GLN A 313 -17.20 15.24 -4.65
CA GLN A 313 -17.67 16.52 -4.14
C GLN A 313 -16.50 17.37 -3.65
N ILE A 314 -16.73 18.67 -3.58
CA ILE A 314 -15.81 19.63 -2.99
C ILE A 314 -15.61 19.31 -1.50
N MET A 315 -14.35 19.29 -1.05
CA MET A 315 -14.04 19.00 0.34
C MET A 315 -12.73 19.62 0.83
N ASP A 316 -12.55 19.60 2.16
CA ASP A 316 -11.28 19.95 2.81
C ASP A 316 -10.19 18.92 2.49
N HIS A 317 -8.97 19.43 2.27
CA HIS A 317 -7.87 18.61 1.83
C HIS A 317 -7.38 17.62 2.88
N GLU A 318 -7.34 18.00 4.16
CA GLU A 318 -6.89 17.10 5.21
C GLU A 318 -7.92 15.99 5.47
N VAL A 319 -9.21 16.29 5.34
CA VAL A 319 -10.27 15.27 5.33
C VAL A 319 -10.05 14.29 4.18
N PHE A 320 -9.78 14.77 2.97
CA PHE A 320 -9.50 13.92 1.81
C PHE A 320 -8.25 13.05 2.00
N ARG A 321 -7.16 13.62 2.53
CA ARG A 321 -5.93 12.88 2.84
C ARG A 321 -6.17 11.77 3.84
N ARG A 322 -6.91 12.06 4.93
CA ARG A 322 -7.27 11.06 5.94
C ARG A 322 -8.10 9.92 5.33
N HIS A 323 -9.12 10.24 4.54
CA HIS A 323 -10.00 9.24 3.94
C HIS A 323 -9.28 8.40 2.88
N SER A 324 -8.52 9.03 1.98
CA SER A 324 -7.75 8.32 0.96
C SER A 324 -6.65 7.44 1.57
N LEU A 325 -6.01 7.85 2.67
CA LEU A 325 -5.09 6.99 3.40
C LEU A 325 -5.81 5.78 4.02
N ALA A 326 -6.99 5.98 4.62
CA ALA A 326 -7.79 4.90 5.18
C ALA A 326 -8.23 3.89 4.11
N ILE A 327 -8.68 4.36 2.94
CA ILE A 327 -9.02 3.52 1.78
C ILE A 327 -7.81 2.66 1.37
N ARG A 328 -6.64 3.28 1.21
CA ARG A 328 -5.42 2.55 0.80
C ARG A 328 -4.96 1.53 1.83
N LYS A 329 -5.07 1.85 3.12
CA LYS A 329 -4.76 0.91 4.21
C LYS A 329 -5.76 -0.25 4.25
N ALA A 330 -7.06 0.03 4.08
CA ALA A 330 -8.09 -1.00 3.98
C ALA A 330 -7.83 -1.95 2.82
N LEU A 331 -7.57 -1.39 1.62
CA LEU A 331 -7.15 -2.18 0.44
C LEU A 331 -5.91 -3.00 0.74
N GLY A 332 -4.88 -2.40 1.35
CA GLY A 332 -3.62 -3.07 1.64
C GLY A 332 -3.76 -4.29 2.54
N VAL A 333 -4.63 -4.22 3.55
CA VAL A 333 -4.89 -5.35 4.45
C VAL A 333 -5.68 -6.48 3.76
N VAL A 334 -6.66 -6.15 2.91
CA VAL A 334 -7.46 -7.20 2.23
C VAL A 334 -6.73 -7.82 1.03
N SER A 335 -5.94 -7.03 0.31
CA SER A 335 -5.22 -7.43 -0.90
C SER A 335 -3.85 -8.05 -0.61
N GLY A 336 -3.29 -7.82 0.57
CA GLY A 336 -1.91 -8.15 0.88
C GLY A 336 -0.89 -7.11 0.39
N LYS A 337 -1.34 -5.98 -0.19
CA LYS A 337 -0.51 -5.03 -0.95
C LYS A 337 -0.87 -3.57 -0.66
N TYR A 338 -0.01 -2.88 0.08
CA TYR A 338 -0.16 -1.47 0.47
C TYR A 338 0.80 -0.58 -0.31
N TYR A 339 0.27 0.32 -1.14
CA TYR A 339 1.06 1.26 -1.95
C TYR A 339 1.10 2.65 -1.31
N ALA A 340 2.31 3.14 -1.00
CA ALA A 340 2.49 4.38 -0.23
C ALA A 340 3.63 5.28 -0.70
N ASP A 341 4.78 4.73 -1.14
CA ASP A 341 6.06 5.47 -1.37
C ASP A 341 5.89 6.93 -1.80
N GLU A 342 5.10 7.16 -2.85
CA GLU A 342 4.78 8.47 -3.36
C GLU A 342 3.26 8.63 -3.55
N ALA A 343 2.73 9.76 -3.08
CA ALA A 343 1.36 10.17 -3.36
C ALA A 343 1.34 11.59 -3.95
N TYR A 344 0.59 11.77 -5.03
CA TYR A 344 0.35 13.07 -5.66
C TYR A 344 -1.09 13.45 -5.44
N TYR A 345 -1.32 14.39 -4.54
CA TYR A 345 -2.63 15.01 -4.33
C TYR A 345 -2.79 16.20 -5.28
N LEU A 346 -3.92 16.28 -5.96
CA LEU A 346 -4.22 17.24 -7.00
C LEU A 346 -5.58 17.89 -6.71
N THR A 347 -5.67 19.18 -6.95
CA THR A 347 -6.92 19.93 -6.85
C THR A 347 -7.43 20.39 -8.22
N ALA A 348 -8.75 20.40 -8.35
CA ALA A 348 -9.46 20.97 -9.50
C ALA A 348 -10.76 21.67 -9.04
N GLN A 349 -11.19 22.65 -9.82
CA GLN A 349 -12.51 23.30 -9.65
C GLN A 349 -13.63 22.47 -10.26
N ASP A 350 -13.30 21.56 -11.18
CA ASP A 350 -14.24 20.67 -11.85
C ASP A 350 -14.08 19.21 -11.39
N GLN A 351 -15.20 18.51 -11.23
CA GLN A 351 -15.24 17.09 -10.80
C GLN A 351 -14.54 16.13 -11.76
N ASP A 352 -14.40 16.54 -13.03
CA ASP A 352 -13.80 15.73 -14.09
C ASP A 352 -12.27 15.84 -14.15
N PHE A 353 -11.68 16.81 -13.42
CA PHE A 353 -10.26 17.12 -13.39
C PHE A 353 -9.67 17.50 -14.76
N LYS A 354 -10.43 18.26 -15.55
CA LYS A 354 -9.99 18.79 -16.85
C LYS A 354 -8.87 19.81 -16.69
N SER A 355 -8.86 20.56 -15.59
CA SER A 355 -7.80 21.52 -15.24
C SER A 355 -7.28 21.26 -13.83
N ILE A 356 -5.96 21.18 -13.67
CA ILE A 356 -5.31 20.93 -12.38
C ILE A 356 -4.61 22.20 -11.89
N GLU A 357 -4.94 22.62 -10.69
CA GLU A 357 -4.41 23.85 -10.10
C GLU A 357 -3.11 23.57 -9.32
N GLY A 358 -3.22 22.78 -8.25
CA GLY A 358 -2.14 22.60 -7.28
C GLY A 358 -1.70 21.15 -7.09
N PRO A 359 -0.59 20.70 -7.69
CA PRO A 359 0.03 19.45 -7.25
C PRO A 359 0.65 19.59 -5.84
N TRP A 360 0.37 18.59 -5.01
CA TRP A 360 0.99 18.35 -3.70
C TRP A 360 1.58 16.93 -3.69
N PHE A 361 2.91 16.87 -3.64
CA PHE A 361 3.66 15.63 -3.48
C PHE A 361 3.90 15.30 -2.00
N VAL A 362 3.65 14.05 -1.62
CA VAL A 362 3.98 13.47 -0.32
C VAL A 362 4.81 12.21 -0.53
N PHE A 363 5.94 12.13 0.17
CA PHE A 363 6.74 10.91 0.30
C PHE A 363 6.35 10.21 1.61
N GLU A 364 5.65 9.09 1.50
CA GLU A 364 5.07 8.38 2.63
C GLU A 364 6.00 7.24 3.11
N ASN A 365 5.47 6.31 3.89
CA ASN A 365 6.19 5.11 4.29
C ASN A 365 6.36 4.15 3.09
N GLU A 366 7.23 3.17 3.26
CA GLU A 366 7.54 2.18 2.24
C GLU A 366 6.30 1.38 1.82
N THR A 367 6.16 1.18 0.51
CA THR A 367 5.19 0.27 -0.08
C THR A 367 5.44 -1.16 0.40
N VAL A 368 4.38 -1.86 0.82
CA VAL A 368 4.43 -3.26 1.26
C VAL A 368 3.74 -4.13 0.22
N ILE A 369 4.51 -4.98 -0.48
CA ILE A 369 3.99 -5.92 -1.48
C ILE A 369 4.22 -7.33 -0.97
N THR A 370 3.14 -8.06 -0.73
CA THR A 370 3.21 -9.46 -0.32
C THR A 370 2.19 -10.31 -1.06
N SER A 371 2.35 -11.62 -1.00
CA SER A 371 1.36 -12.61 -1.45
C SER A 371 0.31 -12.94 -0.38
N ARG A 372 0.26 -12.18 0.73
CA ARG A 372 -0.61 -12.41 1.89
C ARG A 372 -2.04 -11.89 1.65
N ARG A 373 -2.61 -12.25 0.51
CA ARG A 373 -3.94 -11.83 0.10
C ARG A 373 -5.01 -12.67 0.80
N VAL A 374 -5.93 -11.99 1.46
CA VAL A 374 -6.90 -12.63 2.37
C VAL A 374 -8.23 -12.87 1.67
N ILE A 375 -8.59 -11.99 0.73
CA ILE A 375 -9.74 -12.16 -0.15
C ILE A 375 -9.22 -12.39 -1.56
N ASP A 376 -9.21 -13.65 -2.00
CA ASP A 376 -8.72 -14.07 -3.31
C ASP A 376 -9.69 -15.04 -3.99
N THR A 377 -10.46 -14.50 -4.93
CA THR A 377 -11.45 -15.28 -5.69
C THR A 377 -10.80 -16.33 -6.60
N GLN A 378 -9.55 -16.16 -7.01
CA GLN A 378 -8.85 -17.14 -7.85
C GLN A 378 -8.35 -18.32 -7.03
N VAL A 379 -7.82 -18.06 -5.83
CA VAL A 379 -7.51 -19.13 -4.86
C VAL A 379 -8.81 -19.86 -4.50
N PHE A 380 -9.89 -19.10 -4.24
CA PHE A 380 -11.20 -19.69 -3.99
C PHE A 380 -11.65 -20.62 -5.12
N ASP A 381 -11.64 -20.12 -6.36
CA ASP A 381 -12.11 -20.89 -7.52
C ASP A 381 -11.29 -22.17 -7.79
N ARG A 382 -10.00 -22.18 -7.42
CA ARG A 382 -9.13 -23.36 -7.53
C ARG A 382 -9.41 -24.43 -6.47
N HIS A 383 -9.86 -24.04 -5.28
CA HIS A 383 -10.04 -24.95 -4.13
C HIS A 383 -11.50 -25.15 -3.72
N LYS A 384 -12.47 -24.56 -4.45
CA LYS A 384 -13.90 -24.67 -4.13
C LYS A 384 -14.44 -26.11 -4.13
N GLU A 385 -13.83 -27.01 -4.91
CA GLU A 385 -14.24 -28.43 -4.97
C GLU A 385 -13.84 -29.19 -3.70
N ASP A 386 -12.84 -28.68 -2.96
CA ASP A 386 -12.39 -29.23 -1.68
C ASP A 386 -13.31 -28.79 -0.51
N VAL A 387 -14.16 -27.78 -0.72
CA VAL A 387 -15.09 -27.28 0.29
C VAL A 387 -16.38 -28.10 0.29
N LYS A 388 -16.81 -28.58 1.47
CA LYS A 388 -18.05 -29.36 1.65
C LYS A 388 -19.24 -28.71 0.93
N ALA A 389 -20.03 -29.53 0.23
CA ALA A 389 -21.29 -29.16 -0.38
C ALA A 389 -22.15 -28.30 0.58
N GLY A 390 -22.35 -27.02 0.25
CA GLY A 390 -23.05 -26.07 1.12
C GLY A 390 -22.74 -24.59 0.88
N LEU A 391 -21.70 -24.26 0.09
CA LEU A 391 -21.42 -22.87 -0.30
C LEU A 391 -22.45 -22.33 -1.30
N SER A 392 -22.91 -21.10 -1.05
CA SER A 392 -23.78 -20.37 -1.95
C SER A 392 -22.97 -19.61 -3.01
N ALA A 393 -23.61 -19.23 -4.12
CA ALA A 393 -22.98 -18.39 -5.15
C ALA A 393 -22.49 -17.03 -4.60
N GLY A 394 -23.05 -16.56 -3.48
CA GLY A 394 -22.65 -15.32 -2.82
C GLY A 394 -21.31 -15.41 -2.08
N ASP A 395 -20.92 -16.60 -1.63
CA ASP A 395 -19.69 -16.81 -0.86
C ASP A 395 -18.42 -16.69 -1.73
N ARG A 396 -18.61 -16.76 -3.05
CA ARG A 396 -17.58 -16.56 -4.08
C ARG A 396 -17.21 -15.09 -4.30
N LEU A 397 -18.13 -14.17 -4.01
CA LEU A 397 -17.98 -12.78 -4.45
C LEU A 397 -16.86 -12.06 -3.69
N PRO A 398 -16.15 -11.11 -4.34
CA PRO A 398 -15.33 -10.14 -3.63
C PRO A 398 -16.11 -9.43 -2.54
N MET A 399 -15.41 -8.75 -1.62
CA MET A 399 -16.05 -7.96 -0.57
C MET A 399 -17.07 -6.98 -1.16
N SER A 400 -18.28 -6.93 -0.59
CA SER A 400 -19.27 -5.94 -1.02
C SER A 400 -18.79 -4.53 -0.68
N ILE A 401 -19.27 -3.55 -1.45
CA ILE A 401 -18.86 -2.16 -1.24
C ILE A 401 -19.27 -1.64 0.14
N GLN A 402 -20.42 -2.06 0.67
CA GLN A 402 -20.92 -1.65 1.98
C GLN A 402 -20.04 -2.17 3.13
N VAL A 403 -19.53 -3.40 3.01
CA VAL A 403 -18.59 -3.96 4.01
C VAL A 403 -17.26 -3.22 3.93
N PHE A 404 -16.79 -2.90 2.72
CA PHE A 404 -15.55 -2.16 2.53
C PHE A 404 -15.64 -0.71 3.06
N GLU A 405 -16.76 -0.03 2.83
CA GLU A 405 -17.11 1.26 3.45
C GLU A 405 -17.10 1.15 4.97
N GLY A 406 -17.70 0.09 5.52
CA GLY A 406 -17.67 -0.20 6.95
C GLY A 406 -16.24 -0.24 7.49
N LEU A 407 -15.36 -0.99 6.84
CA LEU A 407 -13.94 -1.07 7.22
C LEU A 407 -13.24 0.30 7.15
N CYS A 408 -13.43 1.04 6.06
CA CYS A 408 -12.81 2.36 5.92
C CYS A 408 -13.31 3.35 6.98
N ASN A 409 -14.62 3.38 7.26
CA ASN A 409 -15.18 4.23 8.30
C ASN A 409 -14.65 3.86 9.69
N LYS A 410 -14.42 2.57 9.97
CA LYS A 410 -13.82 2.12 11.23
C LYS A 410 -12.37 2.58 11.36
N ILE A 411 -11.58 2.44 10.29
CA ILE A 411 -10.19 2.95 10.25
C ILE A 411 -10.13 4.47 10.48
N VAL A 412 -11.12 5.22 10.00
CA VAL A 412 -11.18 6.69 10.15
C VAL A 412 -11.61 7.12 11.56
N LYS A 413 -12.45 6.34 12.25
CA LYS A 413 -13.11 6.73 13.50
C LYS A 413 -12.54 6.09 14.77
N GLU A 414 -11.86 4.95 14.64
CA GLU A 414 -11.39 4.14 15.77
C GLU A 414 -9.87 3.98 15.67
N ASP A 415 -9.14 4.70 16.53
CA ASP A 415 -7.68 4.71 16.55
C ASP A 415 -7.10 3.31 16.76
N GLU A 416 -7.77 2.47 17.56
CA GLU A 416 -7.38 1.08 17.77
C GLU A 416 -7.45 0.25 16.47
N ILE A 417 -8.47 0.49 15.61
CA ILE A 417 -8.58 -0.17 14.31
C ILE A 417 -7.50 0.33 13.35
N LEU A 418 -7.28 1.64 13.29
CA LEU A 418 -6.19 2.22 12.50
C LEU A 418 -4.84 1.61 12.92
N ARG A 419 -4.59 1.53 14.22
CA ARG A 419 -3.36 0.96 14.77
C ARG A 419 -3.20 -0.52 14.44
N THR A 420 -4.27 -1.33 14.59
CA THR A 420 -4.26 -2.74 14.19
C THR A 420 -3.92 -2.89 12.71
N VAL A 421 -4.54 -2.09 11.84
CA VAL A 421 -4.30 -2.12 10.39
C VAL A 421 -2.86 -1.72 10.04
N GLU A 422 -2.30 -0.70 10.67
CA GLU A 422 -0.90 -0.29 10.48
C GLU A 422 0.10 -1.36 10.93
N LEU A 423 -0.17 -2.02 12.07
CA LEU A 423 0.66 -3.11 12.57
C LEU A 423 0.62 -4.31 11.64
N VAL A 424 -0.56 -4.65 11.10
CA VAL A 424 -0.70 -5.74 10.12
C VAL A 424 0.09 -5.43 8.86
N ILE A 425 -0.06 -4.23 8.27
CA ILE A 425 0.70 -3.83 7.08
C ILE A 425 2.21 -3.86 7.35
N SER A 426 2.64 -3.36 8.50
CA SER A 426 4.06 -3.33 8.88
C SER A 426 4.63 -4.74 9.09
N ALA A 427 3.86 -5.64 9.71
CA ALA A 427 4.22 -7.04 9.88
C ALA A 427 4.27 -7.78 8.54
N MET A 428 3.38 -7.46 7.60
CA MET A 428 3.41 -8.02 6.25
C MET A 428 4.72 -7.70 5.53
N GLY A 429 5.21 -6.46 5.64
CA GLY A 429 6.46 -6.02 5.01
C GLY A 429 7.75 -6.41 5.73
N ASN A 430 7.66 -6.96 6.94
CA ASN A 430 8.84 -7.35 7.71
C ASN A 430 9.34 -8.73 7.29
N SER A 431 10.63 -8.94 7.08
CA SER A 431 11.18 -10.25 6.68
C SER A 431 11.50 -11.19 7.84
N ASP A 432 11.51 -10.69 9.08
CA ASP A 432 11.86 -11.45 10.29
C ASP A 432 10.59 -12.02 10.96
N PRO A 433 10.36 -13.35 10.94
CA PRO A 433 9.18 -13.97 11.53
C PRO A 433 8.98 -13.67 13.02
N VAL A 434 10.05 -13.39 13.77
CA VAL A 434 9.97 -13.02 15.19
C VAL A 434 9.33 -11.64 15.33
N GLN A 435 9.78 -10.67 14.54
CA GLN A 435 9.21 -9.33 14.51
C GLN A 435 7.79 -9.33 13.95
N GLN A 436 7.52 -10.14 12.92
CA GLN A 436 6.16 -10.34 12.40
C GLN A 436 5.23 -10.86 13.50
N GLY A 437 5.63 -11.94 14.17
CA GLY A 437 4.89 -12.53 15.28
C GLY A 437 4.62 -11.50 16.38
N ALA A 438 5.62 -10.72 16.79
CA ALA A 438 5.45 -9.65 17.78
C ALA A 438 4.47 -8.55 17.33
N MET A 439 4.56 -8.07 16.09
CA MET A 439 3.65 -7.05 15.57
C MET A 439 2.20 -7.56 15.47
N TYR A 440 2.00 -8.78 14.96
CA TYR A 440 0.67 -9.40 14.93
C TYR A 440 0.12 -9.65 16.33
N SER A 441 0.98 -10.03 17.26
CA SER A 441 0.62 -10.21 18.66
C SER A 441 0.03 -8.94 19.26
N VAL A 442 0.69 -7.79 19.04
CA VAL A 442 0.20 -6.48 19.49
C VAL A 442 -1.08 -6.07 18.75
N ALA A 443 -1.16 -6.33 17.44
CA ALA A 443 -2.35 -6.05 16.65
C ALA A 443 -3.58 -6.82 17.16
N LEU A 444 -3.40 -8.09 17.54
CA LEU A 444 -4.44 -8.93 18.13
C LEU A 444 -4.86 -8.43 19.52
N GLU A 445 -3.93 -7.97 20.38
CA GLU A 445 -4.29 -7.33 21.67
C GLU A 445 -5.11 -6.08 21.47
N THR A 446 -4.67 -5.24 20.54
CA THR A 446 -5.31 -3.96 20.27
C THR A 446 -6.75 -4.18 19.82
N LEU A 447 -6.95 -5.08 18.85
CA LEU A 447 -8.26 -5.41 18.32
C LEU A 447 -9.16 -6.07 19.38
N THR A 448 -8.66 -7.10 20.06
CA THR A 448 -9.47 -7.82 21.07
C THR A 448 -9.75 -6.96 22.30
N GLY A 449 -8.86 -6.03 22.65
CA GLY A 449 -9.07 -5.04 23.71
C GLY A 449 -10.22 -4.09 23.38
N LEU A 450 -10.24 -3.52 22.17
CA LEU A 450 -11.34 -2.72 21.67
C LEU A 450 -12.66 -3.49 21.70
N LEU A 451 -12.68 -4.68 21.08
CA LEU A 451 -13.91 -5.47 20.95
C LEU A 451 -14.41 -6.00 22.31
N SER A 452 -13.49 -6.28 23.25
CA SER A 452 -13.86 -6.65 24.62
C SER A 452 -14.50 -5.49 25.36
N LYS A 453 -14.01 -4.25 25.15
CA LYS A 453 -14.60 -3.04 25.74
C LYS A 453 -16.00 -2.77 25.19
N ILE A 454 -16.22 -3.02 23.90
CA ILE A 454 -17.54 -2.89 23.27
C ILE A 454 -18.54 -3.93 23.82
N ASN A 455 -18.06 -5.11 24.21
CA ASN A 455 -18.88 -6.23 24.70
C ASN A 455 -18.63 -6.56 26.18
N GLU A 456 -18.30 -5.55 26.99
CA GLU A 456 -17.90 -5.74 28.40
C GLU A 456 -18.97 -6.47 29.22
N ASP A 457 -20.23 -6.16 28.94
CA ASP A 457 -21.42 -6.77 29.55
C ASP A 457 -21.46 -8.29 29.36
N LYS A 458 -21.02 -8.79 28.20
CA LYS A 458 -21.07 -10.22 27.85
C LYS A 458 -19.84 -11.01 28.29
N LEU A 459 -18.72 -10.34 28.57
CA LEU A 459 -17.46 -11.01 28.88
C LEU A 459 -17.19 -11.17 30.38
N ASN A 460 -17.80 -10.31 31.21
CA ASN A 460 -17.57 -10.31 32.65
C ASN A 460 -18.03 -11.63 33.31
N PRO A 461 -17.26 -12.19 34.28
CA PRO A 461 -17.66 -13.40 35.00
C PRO A 461 -19.04 -13.29 35.68
N VAL A 462 -19.33 -12.13 36.26
CA VAL A 462 -20.62 -11.78 36.86
C VAL A 462 -21.33 -10.80 35.93
N GLN A 463 -22.34 -11.32 35.23
CA GLN A 463 -23.11 -10.57 34.22
C GLN A 463 -24.04 -9.51 34.86
N ASP A 464 -24.59 -9.81 36.04
CA ASP A 464 -25.45 -8.89 36.79
C ASP A 464 -24.61 -7.85 37.56
N LYS A 465 -24.73 -6.59 37.14
CA LYS A 465 -24.00 -5.46 37.72
C LYS A 465 -24.37 -5.20 39.18
N GLU A 466 -25.62 -5.41 39.59
CA GLU A 466 -26.06 -5.19 40.98
C GLU A 466 -25.60 -6.31 41.90
N VAL A 467 -25.54 -7.55 41.40
CA VAL A 467 -24.90 -8.66 42.12
C VAL A 467 -23.42 -8.37 42.34
N PHE A 468 -22.69 -7.95 41.30
CA PHE A 468 -21.27 -7.63 41.46
C PHE A 468 -21.03 -6.42 42.36
N LYS A 469 -21.88 -5.39 42.29
CA LYS A 469 -21.80 -4.21 43.15
C LYS A 469 -21.93 -4.57 44.64
N ARG A 470 -22.85 -5.48 44.98
CA ARG A 470 -23.00 -6.01 46.35
C ARG A 470 -21.76 -6.79 46.79
N LEU A 471 -21.32 -7.75 45.98
CA LEU A 471 -20.12 -8.54 46.25
C LEU A 471 -18.88 -7.66 46.47
N LYS A 472 -18.69 -6.65 45.61
CA LYS A 472 -17.60 -5.69 45.70
C LYS A 472 -17.65 -4.93 47.04
N ALA A 473 -18.82 -4.42 47.43
CA ALA A 473 -18.96 -3.66 48.66
C ALA A 473 -18.67 -4.51 49.90
N GLU A 474 -19.11 -5.78 49.91
CA GLU A 474 -18.80 -6.72 50.99
C GLU A 474 -17.29 -6.98 51.10
N LEU A 475 -16.62 -7.23 49.98
CA LEU A 475 -15.16 -7.46 49.95
C LEU A 475 -14.36 -6.22 50.36
N GLU A 476 -14.72 -5.04 49.87
CA GLU A 476 -14.08 -3.77 50.27
C GLU A 476 -14.28 -3.52 51.78
N GLY A 477 -15.46 -3.86 52.33
CA GLY A 477 -15.75 -3.78 53.76
C GLY A 477 -14.88 -4.72 54.61
N VAL A 478 -14.69 -5.96 54.16
CA VAL A 478 -13.80 -6.93 54.83
C VAL A 478 -12.35 -6.41 54.84
N VAL A 479 -11.84 -5.90 53.71
CA VAL A 479 -10.47 -5.36 53.64
C VAL A 479 -10.30 -4.14 54.55
N ALA A 480 -11.29 -3.25 54.62
CA ALA A 480 -11.25 -2.09 55.52
C ALA A 480 -11.15 -2.51 57.00
N GLY A 481 -11.74 -3.65 57.38
CA GLY A 481 -11.65 -4.23 58.71
C GLY A 481 -10.24 -4.61 59.17
N PHE A 482 -9.31 -4.83 58.23
CA PHE A 482 -7.90 -5.15 58.51
C PHE A 482 -6.95 -3.95 58.37
N SER A 483 -7.48 -2.72 58.36
CA SER A 483 -6.70 -1.49 58.16
C SER A 483 -5.64 -1.19 59.23
N SER A 484 -5.75 -1.79 60.42
CA SER A 484 -4.71 -1.73 61.46
C SER A 484 -3.60 -2.77 61.30
N GLU A 485 -3.82 -3.81 60.51
CA GLU A 485 -2.90 -4.95 60.34
C GLU A 485 -2.19 -4.96 58.98
N ILE A 486 -2.75 -4.25 58.00
CA ILE A 486 -2.23 -4.15 56.63
C ILE A 486 -1.77 -2.72 56.37
N SER A 487 -0.64 -2.57 55.68
CA SER A 487 -0.16 -1.25 55.26
C SER A 487 -1.17 -0.55 54.34
N VAL A 488 -1.14 0.79 54.33
CA VAL A 488 -1.98 1.61 53.44
C VAL A 488 -1.79 1.20 51.97
N GLU A 489 -0.55 0.94 51.56
CA GLU A 489 -0.22 0.46 50.22
C GLU A 489 -0.81 -0.95 49.95
N GLY A 490 -0.74 -1.86 50.93
CA GLY A 490 -1.34 -3.19 50.82
C GLY A 490 -2.86 -3.14 50.63
N ILE A 491 -3.55 -2.27 51.38
CA ILE A 491 -4.99 -2.03 51.21
C ILE A 491 -5.30 -1.44 49.83
N GLN A 492 -4.50 -0.50 49.35
CA GLN A 492 -4.65 0.06 48.00
C GLN A 492 -4.58 -1.03 46.92
N ILE A 493 -3.60 -1.94 47.02
CA ILE A 493 -3.41 -3.06 46.09
C ILE A 493 -4.60 -4.01 46.14
N LEU A 494 -5.07 -4.39 47.33
CA LEU A 494 -6.22 -5.28 47.50
C LEU A 494 -7.51 -4.67 46.94
N ASN A 495 -7.77 -3.40 47.22
CA ASN A 495 -8.92 -2.68 46.65
C ASN A 495 -8.86 -2.63 45.13
N ASN A 496 -7.68 -2.41 44.55
CA ASN A 496 -7.51 -2.47 43.09
C ASN A 496 -7.82 -3.86 42.52
N LYS A 497 -7.41 -4.94 43.20
CA LYS A 497 -7.75 -6.32 42.80
C LYS A 497 -9.25 -6.61 42.92
N ILE A 498 -9.90 -6.17 43.99
CA ILE A 498 -11.35 -6.33 44.18
C ILE A 498 -12.12 -5.59 43.08
N ARG A 499 -11.70 -4.37 42.74
CA ARG A 499 -12.29 -3.61 41.62
C ARG A 499 -12.13 -4.32 40.28
N ALA A 500 -11.01 -5.01 40.08
CA ALA A 500 -10.73 -5.80 38.88
C ALA A 500 -11.33 -7.23 38.92
N LEU A 501 -11.99 -7.65 40.00
CA LEU A 501 -12.43 -9.04 40.20
C LEU A 501 -13.41 -9.51 39.12
N ASN A 502 -14.27 -8.61 38.63
CA ASN A 502 -15.21 -8.92 37.56
C ASN A 502 -14.64 -8.68 36.15
N SER A 503 -13.35 -8.38 36.04
CA SER A 503 -12.72 -8.28 34.73
C SER A 503 -12.39 -9.69 34.22
N PRO A 504 -12.70 -10.02 32.96
CA PRO A 504 -12.26 -11.29 32.37
C PRO A 504 -10.73 -11.35 32.31
N THR A 505 -10.17 -12.56 32.41
CA THR A 505 -8.73 -12.77 32.23
C THR A 505 -8.30 -12.37 30.82
N ASN A 506 -7.03 -12.01 30.60
CA ASN A 506 -6.54 -11.67 29.26
C ASN A 506 -6.75 -12.81 28.25
N ARG A 507 -6.55 -14.06 28.69
CA ARG A 507 -6.83 -15.24 27.88
C ARG A 507 -8.31 -15.36 27.53
N ASP A 508 -9.20 -15.13 28.50
CA ASP A 508 -10.64 -15.17 28.25
C ASP A 508 -11.08 -14.05 27.32
N LYS A 509 -10.54 -12.83 27.47
CA LYS A 509 -10.79 -11.72 26.54
C LYS A 509 -10.45 -12.12 25.12
N LEU A 510 -9.28 -12.70 24.89
CA LEU A 510 -8.84 -13.14 23.56
C LEU A 510 -9.79 -14.21 23.01
N VAL A 511 -9.94 -15.34 23.71
CA VAL A 511 -10.67 -16.51 23.18
C VAL A 511 -12.17 -16.26 23.08
N LYS A 512 -12.80 -15.65 24.11
CA LYS A 512 -14.24 -15.39 24.11
C LYS A 512 -14.64 -14.31 23.10
N THR A 513 -13.76 -13.36 22.78
CA THR A 513 -14.06 -12.36 21.74
C THR A 513 -14.32 -13.04 20.39
N PHE A 514 -13.55 -14.05 20.00
CA PHE A 514 -13.84 -14.79 18.76
C PHE A 514 -15.23 -15.44 18.78
N ALA A 515 -15.60 -16.08 19.90
CA ALA A 515 -16.91 -16.69 20.05
C ALA A 515 -18.06 -15.67 19.96
N LEU A 516 -17.89 -14.45 20.52
CA LEU A 516 -18.88 -13.37 20.40
C LEU A 516 -19.14 -12.93 18.95
N TYR A 517 -18.13 -13.05 18.09
CA TYR A 517 -18.25 -12.76 16.66
C TYR A 517 -18.54 -14.01 15.81
N GLY A 518 -18.96 -15.11 16.45
CA GLY A 518 -19.35 -16.35 15.77
C GLY A 518 -18.18 -17.10 15.12
N ILE A 519 -16.95 -16.86 15.57
CA ILE A 519 -15.74 -17.55 15.09
C ILE A 519 -15.41 -18.69 16.04
N ASN A 520 -15.52 -19.93 15.55
CA ASN A 520 -15.15 -21.12 16.28
C ASN A 520 -13.65 -21.37 16.14
N LEU A 521 -12.90 -21.17 17.20
CA LEU A 521 -11.46 -21.43 17.22
C LEU A 521 -11.16 -22.92 17.34
N THR A 522 -10.22 -23.40 16.53
CA THR A 522 -9.65 -24.74 16.68
C THR A 522 -8.73 -24.80 17.91
N LYS A 523 -8.41 -26.03 18.37
CA LYS A 523 -7.44 -26.23 19.46
C LYS A 523 -6.07 -25.65 19.12
N GLU A 524 -5.69 -25.71 17.84
CA GLU A 524 -4.40 -25.21 17.35
C GLU A 524 -4.36 -23.69 17.27
N GLU A 525 -5.46 -23.04 16.86
CA GLU A 525 -5.60 -21.58 16.93
C GLU A 525 -5.55 -21.08 18.39
N ILE A 526 -6.22 -21.78 19.33
CA ILE A 526 -6.12 -21.46 20.77
C ILE A 526 -4.68 -21.60 21.26
N LYS A 527 -3.95 -22.65 20.84
CA LYS A 527 -2.53 -22.83 21.17
C LYS A 527 -1.70 -21.65 20.65
N THR A 528 -1.90 -21.27 19.39
CA THR A 528 -1.22 -20.14 18.74
C THR A 528 -1.45 -18.83 19.50
N ILE A 529 -2.69 -18.56 19.93
CA ILE A 529 -3.03 -17.39 20.75
C ILE A 529 -2.26 -17.38 22.08
N ASN A 530 -2.05 -18.55 22.71
CA ASN A 530 -1.31 -18.62 23.96
C ASN A 530 0.21 -18.45 23.76
N GLU A 531 0.75 -18.96 22.64
CA GLU A 531 2.17 -18.82 22.25
C GLU A 531 2.57 -17.38 21.95
N ARG A 532 1.59 -16.50 21.71
CA ARG A 532 1.78 -15.06 21.58
C ARG A 532 2.66 -14.45 22.66
N ASN A 533 2.47 -14.86 23.91
CA ASN A 533 3.19 -14.29 25.06
C ASN A 533 4.71 -14.51 24.93
N THR A 534 5.12 -15.55 24.22
CA THR A 534 6.53 -15.83 23.96
C THR A 534 7.17 -14.75 23.09
N TYR A 535 6.46 -14.28 22.06
CA TYR A 535 6.91 -13.13 21.23
C TYR A 535 7.00 -11.82 22.01
N LEU A 536 6.08 -11.59 22.96
CA LEU A 536 6.00 -10.33 23.71
C LEU A 536 7.01 -10.23 24.88
N HIS A 537 7.44 -11.36 25.43
CA HIS A 537 8.29 -11.37 26.62
C HIS A 537 9.78 -11.61 26.33
N GLY A 538 10.21 -11.51 25.07
CA GLY A 538 11.62 -11.60 24.67
C GLY A 538 12.23 -13.00 24.82
N ASN A 539 11.41 -14.01 25.10
CA ASN A 539 11.83 -15.40 25.00
C ASN A 539 11.84 -15.78 23.51
N SER A 540 12.94 -16.33 23.00
CA SER A 540 12.94 -16.83 21.62
C SER A 540 11.88 -17.92 21.51
N PRO A 541 10.82 -17.77 20.69
CA PRO A 541 9.71 -18.71 20.69
C PRO A 541 10.12 -20.13 20.32
N LEU A 542 11.22 -20.24 19.57
CA LEU A 542 11.97 -21.44 19.22
C LEU A 542 13.46 -21.03 19.03
N ASP A 543 14.39 -21.98 19.02
CA ASP A 543 15.75 -21.71 18.52
C ASP A 543 15.66 -21.23 17.06
N ALA A 544 16.52 -20.31 16.63
CA ALA A 544 16.50 -19.71 15.28
C ALA A 544 16.58 -20.74 14.12
N SER A 545 16.84 -22.01 14.42
CA SER A 545 16.74 -23.16 13.52
C SER A 545 15.31 -23.50 13.05
N PHE A 546 14.27 -22.90 13.64
CA PHE A 546 12.85 -23.16 13.32
C PHE A 546 12.14 -21.96 12.65
N ALA A 547 12.81 -21.32 11.69
CA ALA A 547 12.29 -20.13 11.00
C ALA A 547 10.90 -20.34 10.37
N TYR A 548 10.66 -21.53 9.81
CA TYR A 548 9.37 -21.88 9.21
C TYR A 548 8.25 -21.98 10.24
N GLU A 549 8.50 -22.63 11.39
CA GLU A 549 7.50 -22.78 12.44
C GLU A 549 7.10 -21.41 13.01
N LEU A 550 8.06 -20.49 13.15
CA LEU A 550 7.81 -19.11 13.53
C LEU A 550 6.96 -18.39 12.48
N GLU A 551 7.29 -18.56 11.19
CA GLU A 551 6.50 -18.01 10.10
C GLU A 551 5.07 -18.56 10.11
N GLN A 552 4.87 -19.86 10.29
CA GLN A 552 3.55 -20.48 10.40
C GLN A 552 2.72 -19.92 11.55
N ILE A 553 3.33 -19.72 12.73
CA ILE A 553 2.66 -19.08 13.86
C ILE A 553 2.27 -17.64 13.50
N SER A 554 3.17 -16.89 12.85
CA SER A 554 2.90 -15.51 12.42
C SER A 554 1.72 -15.43 11.41
N LEU A 555 1.65 -16.35 10.44
CA LEU A 555 0.58 -16.41 9.45
C LEU A 555 -0.76 -16.82 10.08
N LYS A 556 -0.74 -17.72 11.07
CA LYS A 556 -1.94 -18.07 11.85
C LYS A 556 -2.44 -16.86 12.66
N LEU A 557 -1.55 -16.11 13.30
CA LEU A 557 -1.92 -14.87 14.00
C LEU A 557 -2.52 -13.84 13.03
N HIS A 558 -1.90 -13.64 11.87
CA HIS A 558 -2.43 -12.78 10.80
C HIS A 558 -3.86 -13.18 10.41
N ASN A 559 -4.09 -14.47 10.13
CA ASN A 559 -5.42 -14.98 9.76
C ASN A 559 -6.45 -14.75 10.87
N LEU A 560 -6.08 -14.96 12.14
CA LEU A 560 -6.96 -14.71 13.28
C LEU A 560 -7.34 -13.24 13.40
N ILE A 561 -6.38 -12.32 13.25
CA ILE A 561 -6.62 -10.87 13.29
C ILE A 561 -7.60 -10.48 12.19
N LEU A 562 -7.38 -10.94 10.96
CA LEU A 562 -8.22 -10.55 9.84
C LEU A 562 -9.57 -11.22 9.84
N LYS A 563 -9.70 -12.49 10.23
CA LYS A 563 -11.01 -13.13 10.47
C LYS A 563 -11.84 -12.29 11.45
N LEU A 564 -11.23 -11.86 12.56
CA LEU A 564 -11.91 -11.07 13.58
C LEU A 564 -12.27 -9.66 13.09
N LEU A 565 -11.32 -8.96 12.45
CA LEU A 565 -11.54 -7.62 11.89
C LEU A 565 -12.62 -7.63 10.81
N LEU A 566 -12.57 -8.61 9.90
CA LEU A 566 -13.54 -8.77 8.82
C LEU A 566 -14.93 -9.10 9.36
N LYS A 567 -15.03 -9.99 10.36
CA LYS A 567 -16.30 -10.26 11.05
C LYS A 567 -16.84 -9.03 11.77
N TYR A 568 -15.98 -8.23 12.39
CA TYR A 568 -16.38 -7.00 13.05
C TYR A 568 -17.01 -5.98 12.09
N VAL A 569 -16.52 -5.90 10.85
CA VAL A 569 -17.09 -5.02 9.81
C VAL A 569 -18.25 -5.66 9.03
N GLY A 570 -18.71 -6.84 9.45
CA GLY A 570 -19.87 -7.52 8.87
C GLY A 570 -19.58 -8.38 7.64
N TYR A 571 -18.30 -8.71 7.36
CA TYR A 571 -17.96 -9.60 6.27
C TYR A 571 -18.35 -11.06 6.57
N SER A 572 -19.00 -11.71 5.61
CA SER A 572 -19.43 -13.11 5.71
C SER A 572 -18.90 -14.02 4.60
N GLY A 573 -18.07 -13.50 3.69
CA GLY A 573 -17.50 -14.27 2.59
C GLY A 573 -16.28 -15.10 3.00
N HIS A 574 -15.59 -15.64 1.98
CA HIS A 574 -14.42 -16.50 2.17
C HIS A 574 -13.18 -15.73 2.62
N VAL A 575 -12.29 -16.42 3.32
CA VAL A 575 -10.98 -15.89 3.74
C VAL A 575 -9.93 -16.95 3.46
N VAL A 576 -8.87 -16.57 2.74
CA VAL A 576 -7.76 -17.48 2.47
C VAL A 576 -6.96 -17.73 3.75
N ASN A 577 -6.78 -18.99 4.10
CA ASN A 577 -5.89 -19.40 5.16
C ASN A 577 -4.44 -19.36 4.67
N LEU A 578 -3.77 -18.22 4.88
CA LEU A 578 -2.39 -18.02 4.43
C LEU A 578 -1.38 -19.04 4.98
N ALA A 579 -1.52 -19.48 6.24
CA ALA A 579 -0.64 -20.51 6.80
C ALA A 579 -0.75 -21.82 6.00
N ALA A 580 -1.98 -22.17 5.61
CA ALA A 580 -2.27 -23.31 4.78
C ALA A 580 -1.71 -23.19 3.37
N LEU A 581 -1.97 -22.05 2.73
CA LEU A 581 -1.50 -21.77 1.39
C LEU A 581 0.03 -21.79 1.34
N GLU A 582 0.71 -21.22 2.33
CA GLU A 582 2.17 -21.23 2.38
C GLU A 582 2.73 -22.64 2.61
N PHE A 583 2.07 -23.45 3.45
CA PHE A 583 2.41 -24.87 3.60
C PHE A 583 2.36 -25.62 2.26
N THR A 584 1.37 -25.31 1.39
CA THR A 584 1.25 -25.96 0.08
C THR A 584 2.30 -25.56 -0.96
N LYS A 585 3.10 -24.53 -0.69
CA LYS A 585 4.21 -24.13 -1.57
C LYS A 585 5.53 -24.81 -1.21
N ASP A 586 5.66 -25.38 -0.01
CA ASP A 586 6.86 -26.08 0.43
C ASP A 586 6.80 -27.57 0.03
N GLU A 587 7.30 -27.88 -1.17
CA GLU A 587 7.32 -29.26 -1.71
C GLU A 587 8.02 -30.25 -0.79
N THR A 588 9.08 -29.82 -0.08
CA THR A 588 9.85 -30.69 0.81
C THR A 588 8.99 -31.12 1.98
N ARG A 589 8.34 -30.16 2.65
CA ARG A 589 7.48 -30.46 3.79
C ARG A 589 6.22 -31.21 3.40
N ILE A 590 5.65 -30.94 2.23
CA ILE A 590 4.53 -31.72 1.69
C ILE A 590 4.96 -33.17 1.50
N ARG A 591 6.15 -33.42 0.95
CA ARG A 591 6.69 -34.78 0.79
C ARG A 591 6.90 -35.47 2.13
N GLU A 592 7.61 -34.82 3.07
CA GLU A 592 7.84 -35.36 4.42
C GLU A 592 6.53 -35.69 5.13
N TYR A 593 5.52 -34.83 4.95
CA TYR A 593 4.20 -35.05 5.51
C TYR A 593 3.49 -36.23 4.83
N ALA A 594 3.51 -36.30 3.49
CA ALA A 594 2.92 -37.41 2.74
C ALA A 594 3.54 -38.75 3.15
N GLU A 595 4.86 -38.80 3.34
CA GLU A 595 5.59 -39.97 3.86
C GLU A 595 5.13 -40.35 5.27
N LYS A 596 4.99 -39.37 6.18
CA LYS A 596 4.46 -39.62 7.54
C LYS A 596 3.03 -40.17 7.51
N VAL A 597 2.16 -39.64 6.66
CA VAL A 597 0.78 -40.16 6.49
C VAL A 597 0.76 -41.55 5.88
N GLN A 598 1.60 -41.81 4.89
CA GLN A 598 1.73 -43.13 4.28
C GLN A 598 2.23 -44.15 5.31
N GLN A 599 3.22 -43.79 6.11
CA GLN A 599 3.75 -44.63 7.18
C GLN A 599 2.70 -44.90 8.27
N PHE A 600 2.00 -43.85 8.71
CA PHE A 600 0.90 -43.97 9.67
C PHE A 600 -0.21 -44.90 9.16
N SER A 601 -0.63 -44.73 7.90
CA SER A 601 -1.65 -45.56 7.25
C SER A 601 -1.19 -47.02 7.13
N SER A 602 0.07 -47.25 6.76
CA SER A 602 0.65 -48.59 6.66
C SER A 602 0.71 -49.28 8.02
N ASN A 603 1.08 -48.55 9.08
CA ASN A 603 1.12 -49.08 10.44
C ASN A 603 -0.29 -49.46 10.94
N GLY A 604 -1.28 -48.59 10.72
CA GLY A 604 -2.68 -48.85 11.08
C GLY A 604 -3.24 -50.09 10.35
N LEU A 605 -2.97 -50.23 9.05
CA LEU A 605 -3.36 -51.41 8.27
C LEU A 605 -2.69 -52.69 8.78
N ALA A 606 -1.40 -52.64 9.15
CA ALA A 606 -0.68 -53.78 9.69
C ALA A 606 -1.26 -54.23 11.05
N GLU A 607 -1.60 -53.28 11.93
CA GLU A 607 -2.26 -53.55 13.22
C GLU A 607 -3.64 -54.20 13.00
N ILE A 608 -4.47 -53.63 12.12
CA ILE A 608 -5.78 -54.18 11.76
C ILE A 608 -5.65 -55.60 11.22
N LYS A 609 -4.70 -55.83 10.29
CA LYS A 609 -4.47 -57.16 9.69
C LYS A 609 -4.12 -58.20 10.76
N LYS A 610 -3.24 -57.87 11.69
CA LYS A 610 -2.85 -58.75 12.80
C LYS A 610 -4.04 -59.11 13.70
N ILE A 611 -4.93 -58.16 13.98
CA ILE A 611 -6.13 -58.39 14.79
C ILE A 611 -7.14 -59.28 14.05
N VAL A 612 -7.31 -59.08 12.74
CA VAL A 612 -8.17 -59.91 11.89
C VAL A 612 -7.67 -61.36 11.83
N GLU A 613 -6.35 -61.57 11.70
CA GLU A 613 -5.73 -62.90 11.74
C GLU A 613 -5.97 -63.63 13.08
N GLN A 614 -6.01 -62.88 14.19
CA GLN A 614 -6.31 -63.41 15.53
C GLN A 614 -7.80 -63.66 15.78
N LYS A 615 -8.69 -63.30 14.84
CA LYS A 615 -10.17 -63.40 14.97
C LYS A 615 -10.75 -62.70 16.21
N ASP A 616 -10.06 -61.66 16.72
CA ASP A 616 -10.50 -60.90 17.90
C ASP A 616 -11.33 -59.67 17.47
N PHE A 617 -12.61 -59.91 17.16
CA PHE A 617 -13.51 -58.87 16.64
C PHE A 617 -13.77 -57.72 17.62
N LYS A 618 -13.59 -57.94 18.93
CA LYS A 618 -13.72 -56.90 19.95
C LYS A 618 -12.52 -55.95 19.94
N LYS A 619 -11.31 -56.47 19.74
CA LYS A 619 -10.13 -55.60 19.51
C LYS A 619 -10.19 -54.88 18.19
N LEU A 620 -10.81 -55.47 17.17
CA LEU A 620 -10.94 -54.83 15.85
C LEU A 620 -11.78 -53.55 15.93
N SER A 621 -12.90 -53.55 16.67
CA SER A 621 -13.72 -52.34 16.82
C SER A 621 -12.97 -51.23 17.56
N VAL A 622 -12.25 -51.57 18.63
CA VAL A 622 -11.44 -50.61 19.41
C VAL A 622 -10.28 -50.05 18.57
N ALA A 623 -9.56 -50.90 17.84
CA ALA A 623 -8.47 -50.46 16.97
C ALA A 623 -8.98 -49.60 15.81
N LYS A 624 -10.15 -49.93 15.25
CA LYS A 624 -10.80 -49.11 14.22
C LYS A 624 -11.21 -47.74 14.76
N GLU A 625 -11.84 -47.66 15.93
CA GLU A 625 -12.20 -46.37 16.56
C GLU A 625 -10.96 -45.55 16.92
N LYS A 626 -9.93 -46.19 17.49
CA LYS A 626 -8.65 -45.55 17.77
C LYS A 626 -8.02 -45.01 16.50
N TRP A 627 -7.93 -45.81 15.44
CA TRP A 627 -7.36 -45.39 14.17
C TRP A 627 -8.18 -44.27 13.52
N LEU A 628 -9.52 -44.35 13.53
CA LEU A 628 -10.38 -43.26 13.06
C LEU A 628 -10.15 -41.97 13.86
N LYS A 629 -10.01 -42.07 15.18
CA LYS A 629 -9.73 -40.92 16.05
C LYS A 629 -8.32 -40.37 15.85
N GLU A 630 -7.34 -41.21 15.57
CA GLU A 630 -5.96 -40.80 15.25
C GLU A 630 -5.87 -40.20 13.84
N VAL A 631 -6.57 -40.73 12.84
CA VAL A 631 -6.77 -40.11 11.52
C VAL A 631 -7.46 -38.75 11.67
N GLU A 632 -8.45 -38.64 12.55
CA GLU A 632 -9.15 -37.39 12.85
C GLU A 632 -8.30 -36.40 13.67
N GLN A 633 -7.31 -36.88 14.44
CA GLN A 633 -6.34 -36.04 15.15
C GLN A 633 -5.14 -35.67 14.28
N HIS A 634 -4.81 -36.52 13.30
CA HIS A 634 -3.85 -36.30 12.21
C HIS A 634 -4.55 -35.84 10.94
N LYS A 635 -5.72 -35.18 11.06
CA LYS A 635 -6.45 -34.54 9.97
C LYS A 635 -5.44 -34.01 8.96
N LEU A 636 -5.58 -34.46 7.71
CA LEU A 636 -4.86 -33.95 6.54
C LEU A 636 -4.48 -32.47 6.79
N PRO A 637 -3.23 -32.03 6.63
CA PRO A 637 -2.78 -30.68 6.93
C PRO A 637 -3.60 -29.72 6.06
N PRO A 638 -3.47 -28.42 6.31
CA PRO A 638 -4.48 -27.44 5.97
C PRO A 638 -4.66 -27.19 4.46
N ILE A 639 -4.14 -28.04 3.58
CA ILE A 639 -4.51 -28.14 2.15
C ILE A 639 -6.03 -28.12 1.96
N ILE A 640 -6.80 -28.67 2.92
CA ILE A 640 -8.28 -28.69 2.87
C ILE A 640 -8.91 -27.41 3.47
N GLU A 641 -8.18 -26.63 4.27
CA GLU A 641 -8.66 -25.37 4.88
C GLU A 641 -8.01 -24.15 4.22
N ILE A 642 -7.67 -24.19 2.93
CA ILE A 642 -7.12 -23.04 2.20
C ILE A 642 -8.15 -21.90 2.13
N ILE A 643 -9.44 -22.22 2.15
CA ILE A 643 -10.61 -21.33 2.13
C ILE A 643 -11.40 -21.57 3.42
#